data_AF-A0A817QS50-F1
#
_entry.id   AF-A0A817QS50-F1
#
_cell.length_a   1.000
_cell.length_b   1.000
_cell.length_c   1.000
_cell.angle_alpha   90.00
_cell.angle_beta   90.00
_cell.angle_gamma   90.00
#
_symmetry.space_group_name_H-M   'P 1'
#
loop_
_entity.id
_entity.type
_entity.pdbx_description
1 polymer ?
#
loop_
_entity_poly.entity_id
_entity_poly.type
_entity_poly.pdbx_seq_one_letter_code
_entity_poly.pdbx_strand_id
1 'polypeptide(L)'
;MPRPNRSPLFFYAREYQRRHGQRMNINEAIAACYDDWKALSEEEKQPYKIQYEEWRIQYRINPESPHIINQHVKNKKQILHERDIPCEELKIHYDRFSIERNFLTCKYLPLDISELLSMPIYIINFQIFCKVDEEDGGQFIPAEMCILRYTLNEGVIIYKQRFLKPDKIPSGYMSSCLEHLKETHQIPLKDFTEATDNYQQIYYELKSFLLSTTTNNKTNHISNNDDDDDDRTRRRYLRLTQPCVFFPALEYEQTSTLLDWLQEKAEGTKPTKDTRVANLASIESLIIILAKLKNYCVSRDDIQKTFANAAYSFMIEERCPYHYQIGTNHCSVARCHAAAKLISAYLNQLYVPERLTSTTGRHSQNSFVNKTNQSSINSMNTMPNRVEQSVAPRSLGSGPNDLDRYNELMNLSDRNEKLFYRVIADNLEKLMPIVHTPTVGLACQKYGLVFRRPRGLFITIHDKGHIYDILCNWTEQQVKAIVVTDGERILGLGDLGAFGMGIPVGKLQLYTAIAGISPRHCLPIMLDVGTNNQISSNPLYIGLRQKRVIGKEYDEFINEFMQAVVQRFGWHCLIQFEDFASHNAHKLLEKYQKKYCTFNDDIQGTAAVVLAGLFAALRITGKKLIDNTYLFVGAGQAACGIADLITHAMIREGSSIEEARSKIWMYDIHGLIVRNRPQGNIEGPKASYLKKGRAIKDLSSVIDYVKPTVLMGASGVARLFHDGVLKKMAQVNDRPIIFALSNPISRAECTAEEAYRETDVNKYFFI
;
A
#
# COMPACT_ATOMS: atom_id res chain seq x y z
N MET A 1 0.91 7.78 46.53
CA MET A 1 0.67 6.52 47.28
C MET A 1 0.61 5.41 46.26
N PRO A 2 1.29 4.26 46.44
CA PRO A 2 1.50 3.30 45.35
C PRO A 2 0.15 2.84 44.81
N ARG A 3 -0.09 3.04 43.51
CA ARG A 3 -1.26 2.50 42.82
C ARG A 3 -1.22 0.98 42.99
N PRO A 4 -2.16 0.37 43.73
CA PRO A 4 -2.10 -1.06 44.00
C PRO A 4 -2.33 -1.83 42.68
N ASN A 5 -1.59 -2.92 42.49
CA ASN A 5 -1.95 -3.97 41.54
C ASN A 5 -3.45 -4.26 41.72
N ARG A 6 -4.28 -3.84 40.77
CA ARG A 6 -5.72 -4.06 40.86
C ARG A 6 -5.92 -5.57 40.88
N SER A 7 -6.48 -6.06 41.97
CA SER A 7 -6.83 -7.45 42.19
C SER A 7 -8.32 -7.50 42.52
N PRO A 8 -8.95 -8.68 42.60
CA PRO A 8 -10.34 -8.76 43.07
C PRO A 8 -10.56 -8.03 44.42
N LEU A 9 -9.56 -8.08 45.32
CA LEU A 9 -9.55 -7.36 46.60
C LEU A 9 -9.59 -5.82 46.43
N PHE A 10 -9.00 -5.28 45.37
CA PHE A 10 -9.06 -3.83 45.10
C PHE A 10 -10.50 -3.37 44.82
N PHE A 11 -11.26 -4.14 44.05
CA PHE A 11 -12.66 -3.81 43.74
C PHE A 11 -13.54 -3.95 45.00
N TYR A 12 -13.25 -4.94 45.84
CA TYR A 12 -13.88 -5.10 47.15
C TYR A 12 -13.59 -3.92 48.08
N ALA A 13 -12.33 -3.49 48.18
CA ALA A 13 -11.93 -2.34 49.01
C ALA A 13 -12.60 -1.03 48.54
N ARG A 14 -12.80 -0.85 47.23
CA ARG A 14 -13.56 0.30 46.70
C ARG A 14 -15.04 0.26 47.06
N GLU A 15 -15.65 -0.91 47.09
CA GLU A 15 -17.02 -1.06 47.56
C GLU A 15 -17.12 -0.79 49.08
N TYR A 16 -16.15 -1.30 49.85
CA TYR A 16 -16.03 -1.04 51.28
C TYR A 16 -15.96 0.46 51.60
N GLN A 17 -15.17 1.23 50.82
CA GLN A 17 -15.08 2.70 50.92
C GLN A 17 -16.41 3.40 50.66
N ARG A 18 -17.21 2.93 49.69
CA ARG A 18 -18.51 3.54 49.37
C ARG A 18 -19.52 3.32 50.48
N ARG A 19 -19.48 2.17 51.15
CA ARG A 19 -20.39 1.83 52.27
C ARG A 19 -20.06 2.59 53.56
N HIS A 20 -18.79 2.92 53.80
CA HIS A 20 -18.32 3.54 55.05
C HIS A 20 -17.96 5.04 54.92
N GLY A 21 -18.21 5.65 53.75
CA GLY A 21 -17.96 7.06 53.48
C GLY A 21 -16.53 7.37 53.03
N GLN A 22 -16.37 8.27 52.05
CA GLN A 22 -15.14 8.50 51.27
C GLN A 22 -13.98 9.24 51.98
N ARG A 23 -13.74 9.02 53.28
CA ARG A 23 -12.63 9.68 53.99
C ARG A 23 -11.31 8.91 54.05
N MET A 24 -11.29 7.65 53.59
CA MET A 24 -10.10 6.79 53.63
C MET A 24 -9.46 6.66 52.25
N ASN A 25 -8.13 6.64 52.15
CA ASN A 25 -7.46 6.32 50.89
C ASN A 25 -7.49 4.81 50.60
N ILE A 26 -7.15 4.40 49.37
CA ILE A 26 -7.36 3.01 48.91
C ILE A 26 -6.50 1.99 49.67
N ASN A 27 -5.31 2.37 50.12
CA ASN A 27 -4.43 1.47 50.86
C ASN A 27 -4.92 1.27 52.29
N GLU A 28 -5.45 2.32 52.92
CA GLU A 28 -6.15 2.24 54.21
C GLU A 28 -7.40 1.36 54.11
N ALA A 29 -8.16 1.49 53.03
CA ALA A 29 -9.35 0.66 52.81
C ALA A 29 -9.00 -0.82 52.63
N ILE A 30 -7.96 -1.13 51.85
CA ILE A 30 -7.49 -2.51 51.67
C ILE A 30 -7.03 -3.10 53.00
N ALA A 31 -6.30 -2.33 53.83
CA ALA A 31 -5.88 -2.79 55.15
C ALA A 31 -7.08 -3.02 56.08
N ALA A 32 -8.08 -2.14 56.05
CA ALA A 32 -9.25 -2.23 56.90
C ALA A 32 -10.19 -3.40 56.55
N CYS A 33 -10.33 -3.74 55.26
CA CYS A 33 -11.24 -4.78 54.80
C CYS A 33 -10.54 -6.12 54.49
N TYR A 34 -9.26 -6.28 54.82
CA TYR A 34 -8.46 -7.44 54.43
C TYR A 34 -8.95 -8.74 55.09
N ASP A 35 -9.24 -8.68 56.39
CA ASP A 35 -9.71 -9.86 57.14
C ASP A 35 -11.14 -10.24 56.75
N ASP A 36 -12.00 -9.25 56.51
CA ASP A 36 -13.34 -9.45 55.94
C ASP A 36 -13.26 -10.13 54.57
N TRP A 37 -12.37 -9.67 53.70
CA TRP A 37 -12.13 -10.27 52.39
C TRP A 37 -11.66 -11.73 52.49
N LYS A 38 -10.80 -12.05 53.46
CA LYS A 38 -10.35 -13.43 53.68
C LYS A 38 -11.49 -14.35 54.13
N ALA A 39 -12.42 -13.83 54.93
CA ALA A 39 -13.54 -14.58 55.49
C ALA A 39 -14.67 -14.87 54.46
N LEU A 40 -14.74 -14.13 53.35
CA LEU A 40 -15.71 -14.38 52.28
C LEU A 40 -15.54 -15.75 51.63
N SER A 41 -16.67 -16.39 51.31
CA SER A 41 -16.70 -17.60 50.48
C SER A 41 -16.27 -17.29 49.04
N GLU A 42 -15.91 -18.34 48.29
CA GLU A 42 -15.49 -18.16 46.89
C GLU A 42 -16.62 -17.64 45.99
N GLU A 43 -17.87 -17.97 46.32
CA GLU A 43 -19.07 -17.47 45.63
C GLU A 43 -19.26 -15.96 45.85
N GLU A 44 -19.00 -15.46 47.07
CA GLU A 44 -19.07 -14.03 47.40
C GLU A 44 -17.91 -13.22 46.80
N LYS A 45 -16.76 -13.85 46.56
CA LYS A 45 -15.60 -13.20 45.88
C LYS A 45 -15.78 -13.11 44.37
N GLN A 46 -16.67 -13.89 43.79
CA GLN A 46 -16.81 -14.04 42.34
C GLN A 46 -17.15 -12.75 41.58
N PRO A 47 -18.04 -11.86 42.07
CA PRO A 47 -18.35 -10.59 41.39
C PRO A 47 -17.12 -9.70 41.21
N TYR A 48 -16.21 -9.69 42.18
CA TYR A 48 -15.00 -8.88 42.14
C TYR A 48 -13.91 -9.48 41.24
N LYS A 49 -13.90 -10.81 41.09
CA LYS A 49 -13.06 -11.49 40.11
C LYS A 49 -13.49 -11.18 38.68
N ILE A 50 -14.80 -11.14 38.42
CA ILE A 50 -15.35 -10.77 37.11
C ILE A 50 -15.00 -9.31 36.78
N GLN A 51 -15.18 -8.37 37.70
CA GLN A 51 -14.80 -6.96 37.50
C GLN A 51 -13.31 -6.79 37.19
N TYR A 52 -12.45 -7.58 37.84
CA TYR A 52 -11.02 -7.59 37.55
C TYR A 52 -10.70 -8.11 36.14
N GLU A 53 -11.36 -9.19 35.72
CA GLU A 53 -11.19 -9.77 34.38
C GLU A 53 -11.68 -8.85 33.26
N GLU A 54 -12.84 -8.20 33.44
CA GLU A 54 -13.36 -7.21 32.50
C GLU A 54 -12.42 -6.01 32.35
N TRP A 55 -11.91 -5.49 33.49
CA TRP A 55 -10.90 -4.43 33.48
C TRP A 55 -9.63 -4.86 32.74
N ARG A 56 -9.15 -6.09 32.97
CA ARG A 56 -7.95 -6.64 32.33
C ARG A 56 -8.10 -6.77 30.81
N ILE A 57 -9.27 -7.16 30.33
CA ILE A 57 -9.56 -7.29 28.89
C ILE A 57 -9.61 -5.92 28.22
N GLN A 58 -10.30 -4.94 28.84
CA GLN A 58 -10.41 -3.59 28.27
C GLN A 58 -9.04 -2.89 28.16
N TYR A 59 -8.17 -3.06 29.15
CA TYR A 59 -6.83 -2.46 29.15
C TYR A 59 -5.92 -3.03 28.04
N ARG A 60 -6.15 -4.26 27.59
CA ARG A 60 -5.37 -4.92 26.53
C ARG A 60 -5.72 -4.49 25.11
N ILE A 61 -6.95 -4.01 24.89
CA ILE A 61 -7.45 -3.64 23.55
C ILE A 61 -7.15 -2.18 23.23
N ASN A 62 -7.02 -1.31 24.23
CA ASN A 62 -6.71 0.10 24.02
C ASN A 62 -6.06 0.73 25.27
N PRO A 63 -4.72 0.86 25.35
CA PRO A 63 -4.06 1.35 26.57
C PRO A 63 -4.31 2.84 26.86
N GLU A 64 -4.92 3.61 25.95
CA GLU A 64 -5.18 5.06 26.12
C GLU A 64 -6.67 5.45 26.23
N SER A 65 -7.55 4.62 26.83
CA SER A 65 -8.89 5.12 27.11
C SER A 65 -9.56 4.56 28.36
N PRO A 66 -9.66 5.36 29.44
CA PRO A 66 -10.70 5.20 30.43
C PRO A 66 -11.54 6.48 30.45
N HIS A 67 -12.58 6.55 29.64
CA HIS A 67 -13.90 7.15 29.93
C HIS A 67 -14.63 7.42 28.61
N ILE A 68 -15.65 6.61 28.28
CA ILE A 68 -16.97 7.00 27.73
C ILE A 68 -17.77 5.69 27.64
N ILE A 69 -18.47 5.35 28.71
CA ILE A 69 -19.71 4.56 28.64
C ILE A 69 -20.68 5.25 29.60
N ASN A 70 -21.41 6.22 29.06
CA ASN A 70 -22.79 6.56 29.40
C ASN A 70 -23.15 7.84 28.67
N GLN A 71 -23.72 7.73 27.48
CA GLN A 71 -24.93 8.48 27.16
C GLN A 71 -25.58 7.97 25.87
N HIS A 72 -26.87 7.75 26.01
CA HIS A 72 -27.80 7.27 25.00
C HIS A 72 -27.83 8.14 23.74
N VAL A 73 -28.02 7.44 22.62
CA VAL A 73 -28.85 7.81 21.46
C VAL A 73 -29.48 9.20 21.51
N LYS A 74 -29.03 10.10 20.63
CA LYS A 74 -29.91 10.97 19.84
C LYS A 74 -29.19 11.49 18.60
N ASN A 75 -29.68 11.05 17.45
CA ASN A 75 -29.42 11.66 16.14
C ASN A 75 -29.60 13.17 16.19
N LYS A 76 -28.60 13.93 15.75
CA LYS A 76 -28.77 15.14 14.93
C LYS A 76 -27.42 15.58 14.34
N LYS A 77 -27.43 15.80 13.02
CA LYS A 77 -26.37 16.50 12.27
C LYS A 77 -26.05 17.83 12.97
N GLN A 78 -24.79 18.05 13.33
CA GLN A 78 -24.30 19.39 13.61
C GLN A 78 -22.83 19.52 13.21
N ILE A 79 -22.59 20.49 12.33
CA ILE A 79 -21.29 20.95 11.87
C ILE A 79 -20.63 21.66 13.06
N LEU A 80 -19.46 21.19 13.51
CA LEU A 80 -18.67 21.86 14.54
C LEU A 80 -17.69 22.84 13.87
N HIS A 81 -17.76 24.11 14.27
CA HIS A 81 -16.80 25.15 13.89
C HIS A 81 -15.56 25.07 14.79
N GLU A 82 -14.42 25.51 14.25
CA GLU A 82 -13.05 25.55 14.77
C GLU A 82 -12.79 26.20 16.16
N ARG A 83 -13.82 26.53 16.96
CA ARG A 83 -13.66 27.34 18.18
C ARG A 83 -13.86 26.63 19.52
N ASP A 84 -14.15 25.32 19.54
CA ASP A 84 -14.50 24.60 20.77
C ASP A 84 -13.46 23.53 21.19
N ILE A 85 -12.16 23.84 21.07
CA ILE A 85 -11.07 23.01 21.61
C ILE A 85 -10.65 23.55 22.99
N PRO A 86 -10.56 22.74 24.06
CA PRO A 86 -10.15 23.18 25.39
C PRO A 86 -8.76 23.84 25.41
N CYS A 87 -8.62 24.90 26.22
CA CYS A 87 -7.44 25.79 26.23
C CYS A 87 -6.11 25.11 26.65
N GLU A 88 -6.16 23.96 27.35
CA GLU A 88 -4.96 23.22 27.77
C GLU A 88 -4.34 22.37 26.65
N GLU A 89 -5.16 21.71 25.82
CA GLU A 89 -4.67 20.99 24.64
C GLU A 89 -4.08 21.96 23.61
N LEU A 90 -4.69 23.14 23.46
CA LEU A 90 -4.15 24.23 22.65
C LEU A 90 -2.82 24.75 23.18
N LYS A 91 -2.57 24.73 24.49
CA LYS A 91 -1.32 25.18 25.12
C LYS A 91 -0.17 24.20 24.86
N ILE A 92 -0.43 22.90 24.99
CA ILE A 92 0.51 21.83 24.63
C ILE A 92 0.81 21.86 23.12
N HIS A 93 -0.21 22.11 22.30
CA HIS A 93 -0.08 22.28 20.85
C HIS A 93 0.73 23.55 20.50
N TYR A 94 0.51 24.67 21.21
CA TYR A 94 1.23 25.93 21.02
C TYR A 94 2.70 25.84 21.46
N ASP A 95 2.99 25.17 22.58
CA ASP A 95 4.36 24.99 23.06
C ASP A 95 5.16 24.08 22.11
N ARG A 96 4.54 23.03 21.56
CA ARG A 96 5.10 22.21 20.45
C ARG A 96 5.44 23.06 19.22
N PHE A 97 4.55 23.96 18.81
CA PHE A 97 4.76 24.85 17.66
C PHE A 97 5.76 25.99 17.92
N SER A 98 5.91 26.45 19.17
CA SER A 98 6.76 27.58 19.53
C SER A 98 8.25 27.28 19.40
N ILE A 99 8.67 26.03 19.65
CA ILE A 99 10.05 25.56 19.48
C ILE A 99 10.37 25.40 17.98
N GLU A 100 9.40 24.95 17.20
CA GLU A 100 9.49 24.85 15.74
C GLU A 100 9.57 26.21 15.05
N ARG A 101 8.93 27.24 15.60
CA ARG A 101 9.01 28.61 15.09
C ARG A 101 10.42 29.19 15.19
N ASN A 102 11.17 28.85 16.25
CA ASN A 102 12.58 29.27 16.40
C ASN A 102 13.49 28.62 15.34
N PHE A 103 13.24 27.34 15.00
CA PHE A 103 13.94 26.64 13.92
C PHE A 103 13.54 27.15 12.52
N LEU A 104 12.27 27.55 12.33
CA LEU A 104 11.77 28.18 11.10
C LEU A 104 12.27 29.62 10.90
N THR A 105 12.60 30.34 11.98
CA THR A 105 13.28 31.65 11.92
C THR A 105 14.81 31.54 11.88
N CYS A 106 15.34 30.33 11.88
CA CYS A 106 16.77 30.09 11.99
C CYS A 106 17.47 30.46 10.68
N LYS A 107 18.26 31.54 10.69
CA LYS A 107 19.24 31.93 9.65
C LYS A 107 20.36 30.89 9.42
N TYR A 108 20.17 29.64 9.87
CA TYR A 108 21.21 28.61 10.02
C TYR A 108 21.10 27.46 9.04
N LEU A 109 20.00 27.34 8.28
CA LEU A 109 20.09 26.46 7.13
C LEU A 109 21.01 27.12 6.11
N PRO A 110 22.09 26.44 5.70
CA PRO A 110 22.94 26.96 4.66
C PRO A 110 22.08 27.22 3.42
N LEU A 111 22.24 28.41 2.84
CA LEU A 111 21.57 28.76 1.58
C LEU A 111 22.19 27.97 0.40
N ASP A 112 23.36 27.37 0.61
CA ASP A 112 24.05 26.50 -0.34
C ASP A 112 23.85 25.00 -0.01
N ILE A 113 23.58 24.23 -1.05
CA ILE A 113 23.40 22.78 -1.05
C ILE A 113 24.68 22.07 -0.60
N SER A 114 25.86 22.55 -1.02
CA SER A 114 27.15 21.94 -0.68
C SER A 114 27.45 21.98 0.82
N GLU A 115 27.11 23.09 1.48
CA GLU A 115 27.21 23.25 2.92
C GLU A 115 26.18 22.38 3.67
N LEU A 116 24.98 22.19 3.11
CA LEU A 116 23.96 21.32 3.69
C LEU A 116 24.36 19.84 3.65
N LEU A 117 25.04 19.40 2.58
CA LEU A 117 25.48 18.01 2.44
C LEU A 117 26.56 17.61 3.45
N SER A 118 27.38 18.59 3.84
CA SER A 118 28.49 18.43 4.79
C SER A 118 28.13 18.84 6.23
N MET A 119 26.93 19.39 6.45
CA MET A 119 26.46 19.83 7.76
C MET A 119 26.31 18.63 8.71
N PRO A 120 26.93 18.66 9.90
CA PRO A 120 26.76 17.61 10.90
C PRO A 120 25.35 17.67 11.50
N ILE A 121 24.62 16.57 11.39
CA ILE A 121 23.33 16.34 12.00
C ILE A 121 23.53 15.38 13.18
N TYR A 122 23.07 15.80 14.35
CA TYR A 122 23.14 14.99 15.57
C TYR A 122 21.77 14.40 15.87
N ILE A 123 21.68 13.09 16.04
CA ILE A 123 20.43 12.38 16.36
C ILE A 123 20.57 11.75 17.74
N ILE A 124 19.60 11.95 18.62
CA ILE A 124 19.61 11.37 19.96
C ILE A 124 18.35 10.53 20.20
N ASN A 125 18.52 9.44 20.95
CA ASN A 125 17.41 8.62 21.43
C ASN A 125 17.71 8.11 22.84
N PHE A 126 16.65 7.95 23.63
CA PHE A 126 16.68 7.32 24.96
C PHE A 126 15.74 6.12 24.99
N GLN A 127 16.17 5.04 25.63
CA GLN A 127 15.27 4.01 26.15
C GLN A 127 15.08 4.23 27.65
N ILE A 128 13.88 3.89 28.13
CA ILE A 128 13.48 4.04 29.52
C ILE A 128 13.08 2.69 30.09
N PHE A 129 13.22 2.52 31.40
CA PHE A 129 12.60 1.41 32.11
C PHE A 129 11.09 1.63 32.28
N CYS A 130 10.64 2.85 32.55
CA CYS A 130 9.22 3.23 32.51
C CYS A 130 9.03 4.76 32.63
N LYS A 131 7.83 5.24 32.34
CA LYS A 131 7.34 6.58 32.72
C LYS A 131 6.55 6.45 34.03
N VAL A 132 6.87 7.26 35.03
CA VAL A 132 6.12 7.36 36.29
C VAL A 132 4.83 8.15 36.03
N ASP A 133 3.72 7.78 36.67
CA ASP A 133 2.45 8.49 36.48
C ASP A 133 2.55 9.96 36.93
N GLU A 134 1.78 10.85 36.30
CA GLU A 134 1.80 12.29 36.60
C GLU A 134 1.47 12.58 38.07
N GLU A 135 0.54 11.81 38.66
CA GLU A 135 0.16 11.90 40.08
C GLU A 135 1.30 11.56 41.05
N ASP A 136 2.31 10.82 40.60
CA ASP A 136 3.48 10.40 41.38
C ASP A 136 4.78 11.09 40.91
N GLY A 137 4.67 12.14 40.07
CA GLY A 137 5.78 13.00 39.68
C GLY A 137 6.20 12.95 38.21
N GLY A 138 5.58 12.10 37.37
CA GLY A 138 5.71 12.17 35.90
C GLY A 138 7.10 11.88 35.31
N GLN A 139 8.06 11.45 36.13
CA GLN A 139 9.47 11.32 35.73
C GLN A 139 9.72 10.09 34.83
N PHE A 140 10.66 10.22 33.91
CA PHE A 140 11.14 9.12 33.07
C PHE A 140 12.33 8.43 33.74
N ILE A 141 12.30 7.10 33.85
CA ILE A 141 13.41 6.31 34.41
C ILE A 141 14.30 5.84 33.25
N PRO A 142 15.51 6.39 33.06
CA PRO A 142 16.34 6.08 31.90
C PRO A 142 17.01 4.69 32.00
N ALA A 143 17.20 4.05 30.84
CA ALA A 143 17.87 2.75 30.72
C ALA A 143 19.07 2.79 29.75
N GLU A 144 18.92 3.46 28.61
CA GLU A 144 19.98 3.58 27.59
C GLU A 144 19.84 4.94 26.91
N MET A 145 20.97 5.49 26.48
CA MET A 145 21.00 6.60 25.54
C MET A 145 21.98 6.35 24.41
N CYS A 146 21.64 6.86 23.22
CA CYS A 146 22.55 6.94 22.08
C CYS A 146 22.49 8.34 21.47
N ILE A 147 23.66 8.91 21.19
CA ILE A 147 23.78 10.04 20.27
C ILE A 147 24.62 9.63 19.06
N LEU A 148 24.13 9.96 17.87
CA LEU A 148 24.72 9.64 16.60
C LEU A 148 25.01 10.91 15.82
N ARG A 149 26.18 10.97 15.17
CA ARG A 149 26.57 12.03 14.24
C ARG A 149 26.48 11.49 12.81
N TYR A 150 25.74 12.21 11.99
CA TYR A 150 25.40 11.87 10.62
C TYR A 150 25.62 13.08 9.71
N THR A 151 26.12 12.87 8.50
CA THR A 151 26.09 13.89 7.43
C THR A 151 25.40 13.31 6.20
N LEU A 152 24.88 14.17 5.33
CA LEU A 152 24.20 13.69 4.13
C LEU A 152 25.18 13.07 3.13
N ASN A 153 26.43 13.55 3.14
CA ASN A 153 27.49 13.07 2.25
C ASN A 153 28.10 11.72 2.69
N GLU A 154 28.40 11.57 3.98
CA GLU A 154 29.14 10.41 4.49
C GLU A 154 28.24 9.39 5.20
N GLY A 155 26.97 9.73 5.43
CA GLY A 155 26.05 8.90 6.20
C GLY A 155 26.38 8.95 7.70
N VAL A 156 26.25 7.82 8.39
CA VAL A 156 26.56 7.72 9.83
C VAL A 156 28.08 7.76 10.00
N ILE A 157 28.58 8.78 10.68
CA ILE A 157 30.02 8.97 10.91
C ILE A 157 30.46 8.24 12.18
N ILE A 158 29.77 8.49 13.28
CA ILE A 158 30.12 7.96 14.61
C ILE A 158 28.90 8.04 15.53
N TYR A 159 28.80 7.14 16.50
CA TYR A 159 27.83 7.23 17.58
C TYR A 159 28.50 7.01 18.94
N LYS A 160 27.83 7.46 20.01
CA LYS A 160 28.17 7.16 21.40
C LYS A 160 26.94 6.62 22.11
N GLN A 161 27.11 5.49 22.78
CA GLN A 161 26.05 4.82 23.54
C GLN A 161 26.47 4.65 25.00
N ARG A 162 25.50 4.81 25.91
CA ARG A 162 25.66 4.62 27.35
C ARG A 162 24.44 3.91 27.92
N PHE A 163 24.68 2.89 28.73
CA PHE A 163 23.67 2.33 29.61
C PHE A 163 23.61 3.13 30.90
N LEU A 164 22.41 3.54 31.27
CA LEU A 164 22.15 4.43 32.38
C LEU A 164 21.67 3.59 33.56
N LYS A 165 22.38 3.68 34.68
CA LYS A 165 21.92 3.10 35.93
C LYS A 165 21.01 4.14 36.59
N PRO A 166 19.68 3.91 36.65
CA PRO A 166 18.78 4.91 37.20
C PRO A 166 19.02 5.08 38.71
N ASP A 167 18.64 6.25 39.22
CA ASP A 167 18.53 6.49 40.65
C ASP A 167 17.48 5.56 41.29
N LYS A 168 17.21 5.74 42.59
CA LYS A 168 16.22 4.95 43.31
C LYS A 168 14.85 4.97 42.59
N ILE A 169 14.45 3.81 42.09
CA ILE A 169 13.14 3.61 41.46
C ILE A 169 12.04 3.91 42.49
N PRO A 170 11.06 4.77 42.19
CA PRO A 170 9.95 5.05 43.09
C PRO A 170 9.20 3.80 43.51
N SER A 171 8.79 3.75 44.79
CA SER A 171 8.04 2.63 45.34
C SER A 171 6.74 2.39 44.56
N GLY A 172 6.57 1.17 44.03
CA GLY A 172 5.43 0.77 43.20
C GLY A 172 5.78 0.57 41.71
N TYR A 173 6.88 1.15 41.22
CA TYR A 173 7.21 1.14 39.79
C TYR A 173 8.17 0.01 39.37
N MET A 174 8.69 -0.76 40.33
CA MET A 174 9.58 -1.90 40.04
C MET A 174 8.92 -2.93 39.10
N SER A 175 7.63 -3.21 39.29
CA SER A 175 6.88 -4.13 38.42
C SER A 175 6.78 -3.59 36.99
N SER A 176 6.43 -2.30 36.85
CA SER A 176 6.34 -1.63 35.55
C SER A 176 7.68 -1.61 34.81
N CYS A 177 8.80 -1.37 35.53
CA CYS A 177 10.13 -1.47 34.94
C CYS A 177 10.43 -2.90 34.45
N LEU A 178 10.11 -3.92 35.25
CA LEU A 178 10.35 -5.33 34.90
C LEU A 178 9.48 -5.81 33.74
N GLU A 179 8.25 -5.31 33.61
CA GLU A 179 7.35 -5.62 32.50
C GLU A 179 7.80 -4.93 31.22
N HIS A 180 8.08 -3.63 31.29
CA HIS A 180 8.55 -2.87 30.14
C HIS A 180 9.88 -3.41 29.59
N LEU A 181 10.85 -3.75 30.45
CA LEU A 181 12.11 -4.30 29.97
C LEU A 181 11.95 -5.66 29.29
N LYS A 182 10.99 -6.51 29.73
CA LYS A 182 10.71 -7.80 29.07
C LYS A 182 10.17 -7.60 27.66
N GLU A 183 9.34 -6.59 27.48
CA GLU A 183 8.69 -6.29 26.20
C GLU A 183 9.56 -5.43 25.27
N THR A 184 10.62 -4.81 25.79
CA THR A 184 11.45 -3.86 25.03
C THR A 184 12.94 -4.23 25.03
N HIS A 185 13.77 -3.41 25.68
CA HIS A 185 15.23 -3.39 25.58
C HIS A 185 15.90 -4.55 26.33
N GLN A 186 15.22 -5.22 27.27
CA GLN A 186 15.74 -6.34 28.06
C GLN A 186 17.01 -6.06 28.89
N ILE A 187 17.52 -4.82 28.90
CA ILE A 187 18.55 -4.34 29.84
C ILE A 187 18.18 -4.70 31.29
N PRO A 188 19.06 -5.35 32.07
CA PRO A 188 18.75 -5.73 33.45
C PRO A 188 18.75 -4.52 34.38
N LEU A 189 17.79 -4.50 35.32
CA LEU A 189 17.69 -3.46 36.36
C LEU A 189 18.72 -3.60 37.49
N LYS A 190 19.26 -4.81 37.69
CA LYS A 190 20.22 -5.14 38.75
C LYS A 190 21.40 -5.87 38.14
N ASP A 191 22.58 -5.70 38.75
CA ASP A 191 23.80 -6.44 38.44
C ASP A 191 24.28 -6.31 36.98
N PHE A 192 23.91 -5.21 36.30
CA PHE A 192 24.38 -4.92 34.94
C PHE A 192 25.61 -4.01 34.99
N THR A 193 26.78 -4.61 34.80
CA THR A 193 28.10 -3.96 34.96
C THR A 193 28.41 -2.90 33.89
N GLU A 194 27.71 -2.94 32.75
CA GLU A 194 27.89 -1.95 31.67
C GLU A 194 27.13 -0.64 31.95
N ALA A 195 26.18 -0.63 32.89
CA ALA A 195 25.45 0.59 33.27
C ALA A 195 26.22 1.42 34.31
N THR A 196 26.19 2.74 34.15
CA THR A 196 26.86 3.67 35.06
C THR A 196 25.91 4.74 35.59
N ASP A 197 26.16 5.18 36.82
CA ASP A 197 25.53 6.31 37.51
C ASP A 197 26.43 7.56 37.51
N ASN A 198 27.57 7.54 36.80
CA ASN A 198 28.43 8.70 36.61
C ASN A 198 27.85 9.66 35.55
N TYR A 199 26.75 10.31 35.88
CA TYR A 199 26.03 11.24 34.99
C TYR A 199 26.88 12.43 34.58
N GLN A 200 27.79 12.89 35.45
CA GLN A 200 28.72 13.98 35.15
C GLN A 200 29.61 13.62 33.96
N GLN A 201 30.21 12.42 33.98
CA GLN A 201 31.00 11.93 32.86
C GLN A 201 30.18 11.82 31.57
N ILE A 202 28.98 11.22 31.64
CA ILE A 202 28.10 11.07 30.46
C ILE A 202 27.76 12.43 29.85
N TYR A 203 27.41 13.41 30.68
CA TYR A 203 27.07 14.76 30.24
C TYR A 203 28.25 15.47 29.56
N TYR A 204 29.45 15.43 30.16
CA TYR A 204 30.62 16.04 29.54
C TYR A 204 31.07 15.31 28.27
N GLU A 205 30.89 13.99 28.19
CA GLU A 205 31.12 13.22 26.96
C GLU A 205 30.15 13.60 25.85
N LEU A 206 28.87 13.85 26.18
CA LEU A 206 27.85 14.36 25.27
C LEU A 206 28.22 15.76 24.79
N LYS A 207 28.57 16.67 25.71
CA LYS A 207 29.00 18.04 25.40
C LYS A 207 30.23 18.06 24.49
N SER A 208 31.22 17.23 24.77
CA SER A 208 32.41 17.05 23.94
C SER A 208 32.07 16.49 22.55
N PHE A 209 31.17 15.51 22.47
CA PHE A 209 30.71 14.92 21.20
C PHE A 209 30.08 15.96 20.28
N LEU A 210 29.25 16.85 20.86
CA LEU A 210 28.59 17.94 20.17
C LEU A 210 29.57 19.03 19.71
N LEU A 211 30.61 19.35 20.49
CA LEU A 211 31.58 20.42 20.19
C LEU A 211 32.72 20.01 19.23
N SER A 212 32.90 18.71 18.99
CA SER A 212 34.02 18.14 18.20
C SER A 212 34.12 18.59 16.73
N THR A 213 33.16 19.38 16.23
CA THR A 213 33.08 19.87 14.83
C THR A 213 33.20 21.39 14.71
N THR A 214 33.17 22.13 15.82
CA THR A 214 33.11 23.61 15.84
C THR A 214 34.46 24.30 15.58
N THR A 215 35.54 23.56 15.30
CA THR A 215 36.91 24.10 15.30
C THR A 215 37.42 24.66 13.97
N ASN A 216 36.63 24.76 12.89
CA ASN A 216 37.16 25.27 11.61
C ASN A 216 36.38 26.38 10.88
N ASN A 217 35.35 26.99 11.47
CA ASN A 217 34.68 28.15 10.85
C ASN A 217 34.70 29.40 11.75
N LYS A 218 35.68 30.28 11.45
CA LYS A 218 35.77 31.69 11.83
C LYS A 218 35.75 32.02 13.34
N THR A 219 36.84 31.73 14.02
CA THR A 219 37.38 32.64 15.04
C THR A 219 37.96 33.87 14.33
N ASN A 220 37.15 34.88 14.06
CA ASN A 220 37.65 36.25 13.88
C ASN A 220 36.54 37.27 14.17
N HIS A 221 36.85 38.19 15.08
CA HIS A 221 36.08 39.33 15.57
C HIS A 221 35.02 39.07 16.63
N ILE A 222 35.44 38.99 17.89
CA ILE A 222 35.08 40.02 18.89
C ILE A 222 36.34 40.28 19.73
N SER A 223 36.98 41.43 19.49
CA SER A 223 38.00 41.98 20.38
C SER A 223 37.34 42.41 21.68
N ASN A 224 37.96 42.03 22.80
CA ASN A 224 37.69 42.59 24.12
C ASN A 224 37.78 44.12 24.04
N ASN A 225 36.67 44.82 24.24
CA ASN A 225 36.62 46.19 24.73
C ASN A 225 35.25 46.37 25.41
N ASP A 226 35.33 46.49 26.74
CA ASP A 226 34.54 47.34 27.63
C ASP A 226 33.13 47.75 27.19
N ASP A 227 32.12 47.22 27.88
CA ASP A 227 31.14 47.97 28.70
C ASP A 227 29.93 47.07 29.03
N ASP A 228 29.39 47.25 30.23
CA ASP A 228 28.40 46.44 30.95
C ASP A 228 26.99 46.30 30.30
N ASP A 229 26.89 46.38 28.98
CA ASP A 229 25.61 46.38 28.25
C ASP A 229 25.60 45.45 27.04
N ASP A 230 25.83 44.14 27.24
CA ASP A 230 25.12 43.15 26.41
C ASP A 230 25.10 41.69 26.90
N ASP A 231 24.67 41.46 28.14
CA ASP A 231 24.33 40.09 28.58
C ASP A 231 23.22 39.48 27.68
N ARG A 232 22.37 40.34 27.08
CA ARG A 232 21.34 39.92 26.11
C ARG A 232 21.92 39.44 24.80
N THR A 233 22.88 40.14 24.19
CA THR A 233 23.54 39.72 22.94
C THR A 233 24.54 38.62 23.19
N ARG A 234 25.21 38.55 24.34
CA ARG A 234 26.03 37.39 24.72
C ARG A 234 25.18 36.13 24.90
N ARG A 235 24.03 36.22 25.58
CA ARG A 235 23.04 35.11 25.68
C ARG A 235 22.37 34.78 24.35
N ARG A 236 22.18 35.77 23.47
CA ARG A 236 21.69 35.55 22.09
C ARG A 236 22.76 34.86 21.26
N TYR A 237 24.02 35.26 21.36
CA TYR A 237 25.16 34.67 20.67
C TYR A 237 25.42 33.23 21.12
N LEU A 238 25.41 32.95 22.43
CA LEU A 238 25.52 31.59 22.96
C LEU A 238 24.41 30.67 22.45
N ARG A 239 23.14 31.13 22.46
CA ARG A 239 21.99 30.42 21.84
C ARG A 239 22.18 30.15 20.34
N LEU A 240 22.81 31.09 19.65
CA LEU A 240 23.09 31.07 18.21
C LEU A 240 24.28 30.17 17.84
N THR A 241 25.12 29.76 18.81
CA THR A 241 26.30 28.91 18.55
C THR A 241 26.15 27.44 18.97
N GLN A 242 25.05 27.07 19.62
CA GLN A 242 24.84 25.69 20.08
C GLN A 242 24.39 24.75 18.94
N PRO A 243 24.97 23.54 18.85
CA PRO A 243 24.58 22.56 17.84
C PRO A 243 23.13 22.11 18.01
N CYS A 244 22.47 21.78 16.90
CA CYS A 244 21.11 21.28 16.88
C CYS A 244 21.09 19.75 16.95
N VAL A 245 20.27 19.21 17.84
CA VAL A 245 20.08 17.77 18.07
C VAL A 245 18.65 17.39 17.72
N PHE A 246 18.52 16.31 16.95
CA PHE A 246 17.27 15.84 16.37
C PHE A 246 16.78 14.55 17.02
N PHE A 247 15.46 14.41 17.15
CA PHE A 247 14.77 13.24 17.69
C PHE A 247 13.34 13.14 17.10
N PRO A 248 12.65 11.99 17.19
CA PRO A 248 11.27 11.85 16.72
C PRO A 248 10.29 12.75 17.50
N ALA A 249 9.35 13.42 16.84
CA ALA A 249 8.45 14.38 17.49
C ALA A 249 7.54 13.76 18.58
N LEU A 250 7.22 12.48 18.45
CA LEU A 250 6.45 11.73 19.46
C LEU A 250 7.27 11.50 20.75
N GLU A 251 8.60 11.50 20.66
CA GLU A 251 9.52 11.31 21.80
C GLU A 251 9.99 12.65 22.40
N TYR A 252 9.39 13.79 22.02
CA TYR A 252 9.82 15.13 22.46
C TYR A 252 9.84 15.27 23.98
N GLU A 253 8.73 14.92 24.65
CA GLU A 253 8.59 15.08 26.10
C GLU A 253 9.65 14.27 26.84
N GLN A 254 9.80 12.99 26.48
CA GLN A 254 10.81 12.09 27.03
C GLN A 254 12.23 12.61 26.81
N THR A 255 12.57 12.93 25.56
CA THR A 255 13.93 13.32 25.18
C THR A 255 14.34 14.65 25.82
N SER A 256 13.47 15.66 25.78
CA SER A 256 13.74 16.95 26.40
C SER A 256 13.88 16.83 27.92
N THR A 257 13.02 16.03 28.56
CA THR A 257 13.04 15.86 30.02
C THR A 257 14.28 15.12 30.47
N LEU A 258 14.68 14.06 29.77
CA LEU A 258 15.87 13.27 30.10
C LEU A 258 17.18 14.03 29.84
N LEU A 259 17.23 14.88 28.82
CA LEU A 259 18.38 15.78 28.61
C LEU A 259 18.50 16.83 29.70
N ASP A 260 17.38 17.46 30.07
CA ASP A 260 17.37 18.46 31.14
C ASP A 260 17.76 17.80 32.48
N TRP A 261 17.25 16.59 32.75
CA TRP A 261 17.60 15.78 33.91
C TRP A 261 19.09 15.42 33.94
N LEU A 262 19.66 14.97 32.82
CA LEU A 262 21.07 14.60 32.74
C LEU A 262 21.99 15.80 33.04
N GLN A 263 21.64 16.97 32.50
CA GLN A 263 22.38 18.21 32.77
C GLN A 263 22.23 18.66 34.23
N GLU A 264 21.02 18.61 34.79
CA GLU A 264 20.79 18.94 36.20
C GLU A 264 21.60 18.03 37.13
N LYS A 265 21.69 16.73 36.81
CA LYS A 265 22.51 15.76 37.56
C LYS A 265 24.01 16.02 37.46
N ALA A 266 24.47 16.55 36.32
CA ALA A 266 25.89 16.79 36.09
C ALA A 266 26.37 18.15 36.63
N GLU A 267 25.54 19.20 36.53
CA GLU A 267 25.90 20.59 36.85
C GLU A 267 25.22 21.09 38.14
N GLY A 268 24.31 20.32 38.73
CA GLY A 268 23.61 20.66 39.98
C GLY A 268 22.59 21.80 39.84
N THR A 269 22.33 22.26 38.62
CA THR A 269 21.39 23.37 38.34
C THR A 269 20.44 22.99 37.23
N LYS A 270 19.15 23.36 37.40
CA LYS A 270 18.13 23.05 36.40
C LYS A 270 18.38 23.86 35.12
N PRO A 271 18.38 23.23 33.93
CA PRO A 271 18.63 23.92 32.69
C PRO A 271 17.54 24.94 32.38
N THR A 272 17.96 26.07 31.84
CA THR A 272 17.10 27.09 31.23
C THR A 272 17.23 27.01 29.72
N LYS A 273 16.34 27.66 28.97
CA LYS A 273 16.43 27.73 27.50
C LYS A 273 17.80 28.24 27.01
N ASP A 274 18.53 28.99 27.84
CA ASP A 274 19.81 29.60 27.48
C ASP A 274 21.02 28.78 27.97
N THR A 275 20.81 27.83 28.89
CA THR A 275 21.88 27.02 29.47
C THR A 275 21.84 25.56 29.02
N ARG A 276 20.83 25.14 28.27
CA ARG A 276 20.74 23.78 27.70
C ARG A 276 21.99 23.42 26.90
N VAL A 277 22.38 22.15 26.92
CA VAL A 277 23.56 21.64 26.21
C VAL A 277 23.44 21.70 24.68
N ALA A 278 22.21 21.70 24.15
CA ALA A 278 21.93 21.73 22.72
C ALA A 278 20.56 22.33 22.41
N ASN A 279 20.41 22.82 21.18
CA ASN A 279 19.11 23.16 20.61
C ASN A 279 18.38 21.87 20.19
N LEU A 280 17.09 21.78 20.51
CA LEU A 280 16.26 20.59 20.24
C LEU A 280 15.32 20.85 19.06
N ALA A 281 15.33 19.96 18.08
CA ALA A 281 14.43 19.99 16.93
C ALA A 281 13.92 18.59 16.58
N SER A 282 12.75 18.51 15.96
CA SER A 282 12.22 17.21 15.53
C SER A 282 12.81 16.80 14.18
N ILE A 283 13.02 15.50 13.97
CA ILE A 283 13.48 14.97 12.68
C ILE A 283 12.47 15.29 11.57
N GLU A 284 11.17 15.25 11.88
CA GLU A 284 10.10 15.61 10.95
C GLU A 284 10.23 17.07 10.51
N SER A 285 10.62 17.96 11.41
CA SER A 285 10.83 19.38 11.09
C SER A 285 12.02 19.56 10.16
N LEU A 286 13.11 18.83 10.38
CA LEU A 286 14.25 18.77 9.46
C LEU A 286 13.82 18.29 8.08
N ILE A 287 13.09 17.16 8.00
CA ILE A 287 12.61 16.59 6.73
C ILE A 287 11.67 17.55 6.00
N ILE A 288 10.74 18.20 6.71
CA ILE A 288 9.82 19.19 6.14
C ILE A 288 10.60 20.37 5.56
N ILE A 289 11.64 20.83 6.24
CA ILE A 289 12.47 21.94 5.77
C ILE A 289 13.30 21.53 4.55
N LEU A 290 13.92 20.35 4.58
CA LEU A 290 14.66 19.79 3.44
C LEU A 290 13.73 19.61 2.22
N ALA A 291 12.49 19.18 2.45
CA ALA A 291 11.46 19.09 1.42
C ALA A 291 11.07 20.47 0.87
N LYS A 292 10.85 21.46 1.75
CA LYS A 292 10.53 22.85 1.36
C LYS A 292 11.62 23.51 0.52
N LEU A 293 12.90 23.31 0.86
CA LEU A 293 14.04 23.80 0.06
C LEU A 293 14.04 23.27 -1.38
N LYS A 294 13.34 22.16 -1.63
CA LYS A 294 13.19 21.54 -2.95
C LYS A 294 11.75 21.64 -3.51
N ASN A 295 10.91 22.51 -2.95
CA ASN A 295 9.50 22.71 -3.34
C ASN A 295 8.62 21.45 -3.21
N TYR A 296 8.92 20.57 -2.26
CA TYR A 296 8.09 19.42 -1.91
C TYR A 296 7.27 19.68 -0.64
N CYS A 297 6.01 19.25 -0.67
CA CYS A 297 5.15 19.22 0.53
C CYS A 297 5.07 17.79 1.06
N VAL A 298 5.49 17.61 2.30
CA VAL A 298 5.36 16.35 3.05
C VAL A 298 4.59 16.65 4.32
N SER A 299 3.57 15.85 4.64
CA SER A 299 2.81 16.00 5.88
C SER A 299 3.58 15.40 7.05
N ARG A 300 3.44 15.99 8.25
CA ARG A 300 4.08 15.46 9.46
C ARG A 300 3.55 14.06 9.79
N ASP A 301 2.26 13.82 9.58
CA ASP A 301 1.60 12.53 9.83
C ASP A 301 2.18 11.41 8.95
N ASP A 302 2.49 11.70 7.68
CA ASP A 302 3.11 10.73 6.79
C ASP A 302 4.53 10.37 7.23
N ILE A 303 5.30 11.36 7.71
CA ILE A 303 6.65 11.13 8.25
C ILE A 303 6.55 10.27 9.51
N GLN A 304 5.62 10.58 10.43
CA GLN A 304 5.42 9.82 11.67
C GLN A 304 4.99 8.37 11.42
N LYS A 305 4.04 8.14 10.49
CA LYS A 305 3.66 6.77 10.09
C LYS A 305 4.84 6.00 9.52
N THR A 306 5.69 6.67 8.74
CA THR A 306 6.90 6.06 8.17
C THR A 306 7.90 5.70 9.26
N PHE A 307 8.10 6.58 10.25
CA PHE A 307 8.91 6.29 11.43
C PHE A 307 8.39 5.10 12.24
N ALA A 308 7.09 5.05 12.52
CA ALA A 308 6.48 3.98 13.32
C ALA A 308 6.61 2.60 12.65
N ASN A 309 6.46 2.55 11.32
CA ASN A 309 6.62 1.32 10.54
C ASN A 309 8.09 0.93 10.36
N ALA A 310 9.00 1.91 10.29
CA ALA A 310 10.43 1.66 10.16
C ALA A 310 11.07 1.24 11.49
N ALA A 311 10.58 1.75 12.63
CA ALA A 311 11.16 1.65 13.99
C ALA A 311 11.51 0.25 14.50
N TYR A 312 11.12 -0.83 13.80
CA TYR A 312 11.35 -2.22 14.23
C TYR A 312 11.84 -3.16 13.12
N SER A 313 12.16 -2.64 11.93
CA SER A 313 12.62 -3.41 10.77
C SER A 313 14.05 -3.00 10.39
N PHE A 314 15.05 -3.50 11.13
CA PHE A 314 16.46 -3.14 10.91
C PHE A 314 17.37 -4.36 10.79
N MET A 315 18.53 -4.15 10.17
CA MET A 315 19.55 -5.20 10.04
C MET A 315 20.18 -5.48 11.40
N ILE A 316 20.49 -6.76 11.66
CA ILE A 316 21.02 -7.24 12.94
C ILE A 316 22.32 -6.48 13.32
N GLU A 317 23.10 -6.08 12.32
CA GLU A 317 24.40 -5.39 12.43
C GLU A 317 24.33 -3.95 13.00
N GLU A 318 23.13 -3.36 13.13
CA GLU A 318 22.95 -1.95 13.57
C GLU A 318 22.61 -1.81 15.07
N ARG A 319 22.65 -2.93 15.79
CA ARG A 319 22.44 -2.98 17.23
C ARG A 319 23.74 -2.71 17.98
N CYS A 320 23.65 -2.22 19.22
CA CYS A 320 24.82 -2.23 20.07
C CYS A 320 25.22 -3.68 20.41
N PRO A 321 26.49 -3.95 20.79
CA PRO A 321 26.98 -5.31 21.05
C PRO A 321 26.12 -6.12 22.02
N TYR A 322 25.62 -5.48 23.08
CA TYR A 322 24.72 -6.12 24.05
C TYR A 322 23.40 -6.57 23.40
N HIS A 323 22.66 -5.67 22.74
CA HIS A 323 21.39 -5.99 22.11
C HIS A 323 21.53 -6.92 20.88
N TYR A 324 22.70 -6.94 20.24
CA TYR A 324 23.05 -7.96 19.23
C TYR A 324 23.06 -9.37 19.86
N GLN A 325 23.71 -9.53 21.01
CA GLN A 325 23.84 -10.82 21.69
C GLN A 325 22.50 -11.39 22.19
N ILE A 326 21.64 -10.53 22.73
CA ILE A 326 20.34 -10.96 23.30
C ILE A 326 19.19 -10.97 22.29
N GLY A 327 19.41 -10.48 21.07
CA GLY A 327 18.46 -10.64 19.96
C GLY A 327 17.27 -9.66 19.93
N THR A 328 17.22 -8.64 20.78
CA THR A 328 16.13 -7.62 20.78
C THR A 328 16.35 -6.50 19.75
N ASN A 329 15.24 -5.99 19.21
CA ASN A 329 15.22 -4.83 18.29
C ASN A 329 15.11 -3.48 19.01
N HIS A 330 14.91 -3.47 20.32
CA HIS A 330 14.69 -2.25 21.10
C HIS A 330 16.01 -1.67 21.62
N CYS A 331 16.83 -1.15 20.71
CA CYS A 331 18.12 -0.54 21.03
C CYS A 331 18.15 0.93 20.59
N SER A 332 18.67 1.81 21.44
CA SER A 332 18.82 3.24 21.14
C SER A 332 19.75 3.49 19.94
N VAL A 333 20.79 2.67 19.77
CA VAL A 333 21.68 2.71 18.59
C VAL A 333 20.90 2.43 17.31
N ALA A 334 20.15 1.33 17.29
CA ALA A 334 19.34 0.95 16.14
C ALA A 334 18.31 2.04 15.79
N ARG A 335 17.67 2.66 16.81
CA ARG A 335 16.74 3.79 16.60
C ARG A 335 17.42 5.03 16.01
N CYS A 336 18.61 5.38 16.46
CA CYS A 336 19.36 6.50 15.87
C CYS A 336 19.78 6.20 14.42
N HIS A 337 20.23 4.98 14.13
CA HIS A 337 20.56 4.55 12.76
C HIS A 337 19.33 4.57 11.84
N ALA A 338 18.19 4.15 12.35
CA ALA A 338 16.92 4.21 11.63
C ALA A 338 16.53 5.63 11.24
N ALA A 339 16.63 6.55 12.20
CA ALA A 339 16.38 7.96 11.97
C ALA A 339 17.33 8.55 10.91
N ALA A 340 18.62 8.23 10.98
CA ALA A 340 19.60 8.64 9.98
C ALA A 340 19.26 8.09 8.58
N LYS A 341 18.92 6.80 8.48
CA LYS A 341 18.50 6.15 7.23
C LYS A 341 17.23 6.75 6.67
N LEU A 342 16.27 7.10 7.52
CA LEU A 342 15.03 7.72 7.09
C LEU A 342 15.28 9.14 6.58
N ILE A 343 16.14 9.92 7.23
CA ILE A 343 16.62 11.21 6.70
C ILE A 343 17.27 11.00 5.33
N SER A 344 18.19 10.03 5.18
CA SER A 344 18.79 9.65 3.89
C SER A 344 17.76 9.21 2.85
N ALA A 345 16.73 8.44 3.23
CA ALA A 345 15.74 7.88 2.32
C ALA A 345 14.82 8.99 1.79
N TYR A 346 14.35 9.88 2.66
CA TYR A 346 13.62 11.07 2.24
C TYR A 346 14.51 11.98 1.41
N LEU A 347 15.79 12.12 1.74
CA LEU A 347 16.72 12.89 0.94
C LEU A 347 17.04 12.25 -0.41
N ASN A 348 17.18 10.94 -0.54
CA ASN A 348 17.35 10.26 -1.82
C ASN A 348 16.10 10.45 -2.71
N GLN A 349 14.91 10.56 -2.10
CA GLN A 349 13.69 10.96 -2.83
C GLN A 349 13.67 12.46 -3.22
N LEU A 350 14.52 13.31 -2.61
CA LEU A 350 14.60 14.76 -2.82
C LEU A 350 15.84 15.18 -3.66
N TYR A 351 16.94 14.43 -3.56
CA TYR A 351 18.23 14.55 -4.24
C TYR A 351 18.39 13.35 -5.18
N VAL A 352 17.57 13.33 -6.21
CA VAL A 352 17.99 12.66 -7.44
C VAL A 352 18.90 13.68 -8.13
N PRO A 353 20.19 13.38 -8.39
CA PRO A 353 21.03 14.25 -9.20
C PRO A 353 20.30 14.54 -10.53
N GLU A 354 20.37 15.78 -11.01
CA GLU A 354 19.83 16.20 -12.33
C GLU A 354 20.37 15.39 -13.53
N ARG A 355 21.21 14.38 -13.29
CA ARG A 355 21.68 13.41 -14.29
C ARG A 355 20.82 12.14 -14.44
N LEU A 356 19.68 12.02 -13.77
CA LEU A 356 18.73 10.90 -13.97
C LEU A 356 17.37 11.39 -14.48
N THR A 357 17.37 12.01 -15.66
CA THR A 357 16.18 12.42 -16.42
C THR A 357 15.48 11.23 -17.10
N SER A 358 15.16 10.15 -16.35
CA SER A 358 14.46 8.99 -16.93
C SER A 358 13.39 8.33 -16.05
N THR A 359 13.16 8.75 -14.79
CA THR A 359 12.09 8.17 -13.96
C THR A 359 10.82 9.02 -13.95
N THR A 360 9.70 8.33 -14.19
CA THR A 360 8.48 8.82 -14.86
C THR A 360 7.43 9.42 -13.91
N GLY A 361 7.75 9.50 -12.61
CA GLY A 361 6.77 9.81 -11.55
C GLY A 361 6.61 11.29 -11.18
N ARG A 362 7.46 12.20 -11.69
CA ARG A 362 7.44 13.63 -11.30
C ARG A 362 7.76 14.59 -12.44
N HIS A 363 7.22 14.38 -13.64
CA HIS A 363 7.19 15.46 -14.62
C HIS A 363 5.88 16.24 -14.49
N SER A 364 5.95 17.49 -14.05
CA SER A 364 4.95 18.52 -14.41
C SER A 364 5.66 19.57 -15.27
N GLN A 365 5.93 19.26 -16.53
CA GLN A 365 6.38 20.29 -17.45
C GLN A 365 5.17 21.17 -17.83
N ASN A 366 5.33 22.48 -17.61
CA ASN A 366 4.49 23.61 -18.04
C ASN A 366 3.25 24.02 -17.22
N SER A 367 3.04 23.55 -15.98
CA SER A 367 1.90 24.02 -15.15
C SER A 367 2.23 24.98 -14.01
N PHE A 368 3.44 25.53 -13.93
CA PHE A 368 3.79 26.52 -12.90
C PHE A 368 4.22 27.85 -13.51
N VAL A 369 3.23 28.73 -13.75
CA VAL A 369 3.47 30.18 -13.79
C VAL A 369 2.34 30.85 -13.00
N ASN A 370 2.51 30.99 -11.70
CA ASN A 370 1.86 32.05 -10.94
C ASN A 370 2.80 33.26 -10.92
N LYS A 371 2.27 34.42 -11.31
CA LYS A 371 2.94 35.70 -11.63
C LYS A 371 3.68 36.42 -10.48
N THR A 372 4.20 35.73 -9.46
CA THR A 372 4.78 36.42 -8.27
C THR A 372 6.28 36.34 -8.06
N ASN A 373 7.08 35.65 -8.89
CA ASN A 373 8.54 35.59 -8.68
C ASN A 373 9.34 35.85 -9.96
N GLN A 374 9.38 37.10 -10.39
CA GLN A 374 10.19 37.56 -11.51
C GLN A 374 11.39 38.37 -11.01
N SER A 375 12.28 37.73 -10.23
CA SER A 375 13.61 38.27 -9.94
C SER A 375 14.50 37.15 -9.41
N SER A 376 15.13 36.39 -10.32
CA SER A 376 16.43 35.68 -10.13
C SER A 376 16.66 34.63 -11.23
N ILE A 377 16.58 34.97 -12.52
CA ILE A 377 17.13 34.11 -13.58
C ILE A 377 17.71 35.00 -14.71
N ASN A 378 19.02 35.27 -14.61
CA ASN A 378 19.90 35.52 -15.75
C ASN A 378 20.87 34.34 -15.73
N SER A 379 21.17 33.56 -16.77
CA SER A 379 21.04 33.71 -18.22
C SER A 379 21.34 32.35 -18.85
N MET A 380 20.53 31.89 -19.81
CA MET A 380 21.01 31.44 -21.12
C MET A 380 19.81 31.12 -22.02
N ASN A 381 19.62 32.04 -22.97
CA ASN A 381 18.67 32.00 -24.06
C ASN A 381 18.97 30.83 -25.00
N THR A 382 18.01 29.92 -25.18
CA THR A 382 17.58 29.36 -26.49
C THR A 382 16.39 28.43 -26.28
N MET A 383 15.18 28.97 -26.05
CA MET A 383 13.91 28.30 -26.36
C MET A 383 12.85 29.39 -26.58
N PRO A 384 12.01 29.33 -27.63
CA PRO A 384 11.04 30.39 -27.89
C PRO A 384 10.00 30.49 -26.77
N ASN A 385 9.81 31.72 -26.27
CA ASN A 385 8.70 32.10 -25.40
C ASN A 385 7.36 31.86 -26.14
N ARG A 386 6.79 30.66 -25.98
CA ARG A 386 5.36 30.38 -26.17
C ARG A 386 4.82 29.77 -24.88
N VAL A 387 4.62 30.64 -23.90
CA VAL A 387 3.77 30.39 -22.74
C VAL A 387 2.33 30.64 -23.21
N GLU A 388 1.44 29.70 -22.92
CA GLU A 388 0.05 29.57 -23.41
C GLU A 388 -0.09 28.84 -24.76
N GLN A 389 -0.61 27.60 -24.72
CA GLN A 389 -1.09 26.71 -25.82
C GLN A 389 -0.27 25.46 -26.28
N SER A 390 0.78 24.99 -25.59
CA SER A 390 1.63 23.89 -26.15
C SER A 390 1.43 22.46 -25.64
N VAL A 391 0.35 22.12 -24.94
CA VAL A 391 -0.23 20.75 -25.02
C VAL A 391 -1.72 20.90 -25.21
N ALA A 392 -2.12 21.28 -26.43
CA ALA A 392 -3.50 21.08 -26.81
C ALA A 392 -3.76 19.56 -26.74
N PRO A 393 -4.78 19.07 -26.00
CA PRO A 393 -5.27 17.70 -26.16
C PRO A 393 -5.74 17.40 -27.60
N ARG A 394 -5.70 18.37 -28.52
CA ARG A 394 -6.00 18.25 -29.95
C ARG A 394 -4.96 17.47 -30.78
N SER A 395 -3.73 17.25 -30.30
CA SER A 395 -2.69 16.50 -31.06
C SER A 395 -2.28 15.17 -30.44
N LEU A 396 -2.73 14.84 -29.23
CA LEU A 396 -2.47 13.52 -28.62
C LEU A 396 -3.47 12.53 -29.20
N GLY A 397 -2.97 11.54 -29.96
CA GLY A 397 -3.83 10.64 -30.72
C GLY A 397 -4.07 11.08 -32.17
N SER A 398 -3.28 12.03 -32.72
CA SER A 398 -3.31 12.35 -34.15
C SER A 398 -2.37 11.49 -34.99
N GLY A 399 -1.70 10.49 -34.38
CA GLY A 399 -0.91 9.50 -35.10
C GLY A 399 -1.68 8.89 -36.28
N PRO A 400 -1.00 8.54 -37.38
CA PRO A 400 -1.64 8.14 -38.63
C PRO A 400 -2.36 6.79 -38.53
N ASN A 401 -2.01 5.97 -37.53
CA ASN A 401 -2.71 4.74 -37.19
C ASN A 401 -2.77 4.56 -35.66
N ASP A 402 -3.63 3.66 -35.18
CA ASP A 402 -3.85 3.47 -33.75
C ASP A 402 -2.62 2.96 -32.98
N LEU A 403 -1.69 2.26 -33.64
CA LEU A 403 -0.43 1.83 -33.01
C LEU A 403 0.49 3.02 -32.72
N ASP A 404 0.54 4.00 -33.61
CA ASP A 404 1.29 5.24 -33.37
C ASP A 404 0.68 6.06 -32.23
N ARG A 405 -0.65 6.11 -32.16
CA ARG A 405 -1.38 6.73 -31.04
C ARG A 405 -1.10 6.00 -29.73
N TYR A 406 -1.07 4.66 -29.74
CA TYR A 406 -0.67 3.86 -28.59
C TYR A 406 0.75 4.23 -28.14
N ASN A 407 1.70 4.31 -29.06
CA ASN A 407 3.08 4.70 -28.76
C ASN A 407 3.17 6.12 -28.19
N GLU A 408 2.43 7.09 -28.73
CA GLU A 408 2.33 8.45 -28.18
C GLU A 408 1.83 8.44 -26.73
N LEU A 409 0.78 7.67 -26.44
CA LEU A 409 0.20 7.56 -25.10
C LEU A 409 1.14 6.83 -24.13
N MET A 410 1.83 5.78 -24.57
CA MET A 410 2.86 5.11 -23.74
C MET A 410 4.04 6.04 -23.45
N ASN A 411 4.51 6.81 -24.44
CA ASN A 411 5.52 7.84 -24.24
C ASN A 411 5.03 8.96 -23.31
N LEU A 412 3.73 9.28 -23.32
CA LEU A 412 3.15 10.21 -22.35
C LEU A 412 3.14 9.60 -20.96
N SER A 413 2.72 8.34 -20.80
CA SER A 413 2.76 7.62 -19.53
C SER A 413 4.18 7.54 -18.97
N ASP A 414 5.18 7.34 -19.82
CA ASP A 414 6.61 7.30 -19.44
C ASP A 414 7.16 8.69 -19.08
N ARG A 415 6.53 9.77 -19.54
CA ARG A 415 6.98 11.12 -19.21
C ARG A 415 6.22 11.64 -18.01
N ASN A 416 4.90 11.62 -18.05
CA ASN A 416 4.04 12.21 -17.04
C ASN A 416 2.85 11.30 -16.78
N GLU A 417 2.99 10.41 -15.79
CA GLU A 417 1.98 9.44 -15.41
C GLU A 417 0.65 10.11 -15.00
N LYS A 418 0.69 11.24 -14.28
CA LYS A 418 -0.53 11.98 -13.90
C LYS A 418 -1.26 12.56 -15.10
N LEU A 419 -0.53 13.19 -16.04
CA LEU A 419 -1.13 13.74 -17.24
C LEU A 419 -1.67 12.63 -18.15
N PHE A 420 -0.97 11.49 -18.25
CA PHE A 420 -1.47 10.32 -18.95
C PHE A 420 -2.84 9.88 -18.42
N TYR A 421 -2.97 9.67 -17.10
CA TYR A 421 -4.25 9.27 -16.52
C TYR A 421 -5.32 10.35 -16.63
N ARG A 422 -4.96 11.63 -16.52
CA ARG A 422 -5.90 12.74 -16.74
C ARG A 422 -6.43 12.76 -18.17
N VAL A 423 -5.56 12.61 -19.17
CA VAL A 423 -5.92 12.58 -20.58
C VAL A 423 -6.85 11.41 -20.90
N ILE A 424 -6.57 10.22 -20.37
CA ILE A 424 -7.44 9.04 -20.52
C ILE A 424 -8.79 9.27 -19.83
N ALA A 425 -8.80 9.71 -18.57
CA ALA A 425 -10.04 9.91 -17.82
C ALA A 425 -10.96 10.93 -18.50
N ASP A 426 -10.41 12.02 -19.05
CA ASP A 426 -11.17 13.05 -19.76
C ASP A 426 -11.68 12.60 -21.14
N ASN A 427 -11.11 11.52 -21.72
CA ASN A 427 -11.41 11.05 -23.09
C ASN A 427 -11.59 9.54 -23.17
N LEU A 428 -12.18 8.92 -22.14
CA LEU A 428 -12.16 7.48 -21.93
C LEU A 428 -12.69 6.69 -23.13
N GLU A 429 -13.85 7.08 -23.66
CA GLU A 429 -14.49 6.41 -24.81
C GLU A 429 -13.58 6.35 -26.05
N LYS A 430 -12.84 7.44 -26.31
CA LYS A 430 -11.97 7.55 -27.50
C LYS A 430 -10.62 6.88 -27.30
N LEU A 431 -10.06 6.95 -26.09
CA LEU A 431 -8.68 6.51 -25.82
C LEU A 431 -8.61 5.10 -25.24
N MET A 432 -9.67 4.58 -24.62
CA MET A 432 -9.71 3.20 -24.12
C MET A 432 -9.43 2.17 -25.23
N PRO A 433 -9.99 2.28 -26.46
CA PRO A 433 -9.66 1.35 -27.54
C PRO A 433 -8.22 1.46 -28.05
N ILE A 434 -7.52 2.56 -27.73
CA ILE A 434 -6.12 2.79 -28.09
C ILE A 434 -5.19 2.19 -27.04
N VAL A 435 -5.42 2.46 -25.75
CA VAL A 435 -4.55 1.94 -24.66
C VAL A 435 -4.84 0.49 -24.28
N HIS A 436 -6.02 0.00 -24.66
CA HIS A 436 -6.47 -1.37 -24.45
C HIS A 436 -6.91 -2.01 -25.78
N THR A 437 -7.78 -3.02 -25.70
CA THR A 437 -8.38 -3.72 -26.84
C THR A 437 -9.12 -2.77 -27.77
N PRO A 438 -8.93 -2.87 -29.10
CA PRO A 438 -8.17 -3.90 -29.80
C PRO A 438 -6.66 -3.58 -29.97
N THR A 439 -6.25 -2.32 -29.82
CA THR A 439 -4.92 -1.83 -30.21
C THR A 439 -3.79 -2.46 -29.40
N VAL A 440 -3.99 -2.72 -28.11
CA VAL A 440 -3.00 -3.38 -27.25
C VAL A 440 -2.60 -4.77 -27.77
N GLY A 441 -3.52 -5.50 -28.41
CA GLY A 441 -3.22 -6.79 -29.02
C GLY A 441 -2.25 -6.66 -30.21
N LEU A 442 -2.43 -5.61 -31.02
CA LEU A 442 -1.51 -5.28 -32.11
C LEU A 442 -0.14 -4.83 -31.56
N ALA A 443 -0.13 -4.06 -30.48
CA ALA A 443 1.10 -3.69 -29.78
C ALA A 443 1.84 -4.92 -29.24
N CYS A 444 1.14 -5.91 -28.69
CA CYS A 444 1.73 -7.20 -28.29
C CYS A 444 2.32 -7.95 -29.48
N GLN A 445 1.62 -8.06 -30.62
CA GLN A 445 2.20 -8.74 -31.80
C GLN A 445 3.49 -8.08 -32.30
N LYS A 446 3.62 -6.77 -32.10
CA LYS A 446 4.79 -5.96 -32.49
C LYS A 446 5.65 -5.56 -31.30
N TYR A 447 5.55 -6.25 -30.16
CA TYR A 447 6.11 -5.77 -28.89
C TYR A 447 7.61 -5.51 -28.98
N GLY A 448 8.39 -6.40 -29.61
CA GLY A 448 9.82 -6.20 -29.82
C GLY A 448 10.21 -4.95 -30.63
N LEU A 449 9.30 -4.41 -31.46
CA LEU A 449 9.51 -3.16 -32.20
C LEU A 449 9.10 -1.91 -31.39
N VAL A 450 8.08 -2.04 -30.55
CA VAL A 450 7.54 -0.92 -29.75
C VAL A 450 8.15 -0.86 -28.35
N PHE A 451 8.90 -1.89 -27.94
CA PHE A 451 9.57 -1.95 -26.65
C PHE A 451 10.62 -0.85 -26.55
N ARG A 452 10.41 0.08 -25.61
CA ARG A 452 11.29 1.23 -25.38
C ARG A 452 11.74 1.31 -23.93
N ARG A 453 10.79 1.48 -23.02
CA ARG A 453 11.03 1.45 -21.57
C ARG A 453 10.36 0.22 -20.96
N PRO A 454 11.09 -0.55 -20.14
CA PRO A 454 10.52 -1.71 -19.50
C PRO A 454 9.40 -1.28 -18.54
N ARG A 455 8.27 -2.00 -18.61
CA ARG A 455 7.13 -1.84 -17.70
C ARG A 455 6.76 -3.21 -17.14
N GLY A 456 6.55 -3.26 -15.84
CA GLY A 456 6.28 -4.50 -15.14
C GLY A 456 7.53 -5.34 -14.90
N LEU A 457 7.32 -6.55 -14.42
CA LEU A 457 8.35 -7.50 -14.03
C LEU A 457 8.26 -8.77 -14.88
N PHE A 458 9.38 -9.21 -15.42
CA PHE A 458 9.48 -10.48 -16.13
C PHE A 458 10.08 -11.51 -15.17
N ILE A 459 9.38 -12.62 -14.98
CA ILE A 459 9.82 -13.75 -14.15
C ILE A 459 9.82 -14.97 -15.05
N THR A 460 10.98 -15.57 -15.24
CA THR A 460 11.16 -16.68 -16.17
C THR A 460 11.16 -18.02 -15.44
N ILE A 461 11.00 -19.11 -16.19
CA ILE A 461 11.13 -20.46 -15.61
C ILE A 461 12.52 -20.72 -14.99
N HIS A 462 13.55 -19.99 -15.43
CA HIS A 462 14.92 -20.08 -14.90
C HIS A 462 15.10 -19.36 -13.56
N ASP A 463 14.14 -18.53 -13.17
CA ASP A 463 14.12 -17.85 -11.86
C ASP A 463 13.47 -18.70 -10.76
N LYS A 464 13.03 -19.93 -11.09
CA LYS A 464 12.49 -20.89 -10.11
C LYS A 464 13.52 -21.15 -9.00
N GLY A 465 13.09 -20.99 -7.75
CA GLY A 465 13.91 -20.98 -6.53
C GLY A 465 14.26 -19.58 -6.03
N HIS A 466 14.08 -18.55 -6.85
CA HIS A 466 14.52 -17.17 -6.60
C HIS A 466 13.43 -16.13 -6.90
N ILE A 467 12.16 -16.53 -7.05
CA ILE A 467 11.09 -15.60 -7.47
C ILE A 467 10.91 -14.46 -6.45
N TYR A 468 11.05 -14.74 -5.15
CA TYR A 468 10.97 -13.72 -4.11
C TYR A 468 12.04 -12.62 -4.28
N ASP A 469 13.26 -13.01 -4.63
CA ASP A 469 14.37 -12.08 -4.86
C ASP A 469 14.09 -11.18 -6.07
N ILE A 470 13.53 -11.75 -7.14
CA ILE A 470 13.10 -10.98 -8.32
C ILE A 470 12.01 -9.97 -7.97
N LEU A 471 11.02 -10.35 -7.14
CA LEU A 471 9.98 -9.43 -6.67
C LEU A 471 10.55 -8.30 -5.80
N CYS A 472 11.65 -8.53 -5.07
CA CYS A 472 12.31 -7.51 -4.26
C CYS A 472 12.98 -6.40 -5.09
N ASN A 473 13.25 -6.64 -6.38
CA ASN A 473 13.74 -5.61 -7.30
C ASN A 473 12.67 -4.58 -7.70
N TRP A 474 11.38 -4.87 -7.45
CA TRP A 474 10.32 -3.89 -7.67
C TRP A 474 10.38 -2.79 -6.61
N THR A 475 10.47 -1.54 -7.07
CA THR A 475 10.75 -0.38 -6.21
C THR A 475 9.61 -0.03 -5.25
N GLU A 476 8.36 -0.27 -5.65
CA GLU A 476 7.18 0.02 -4.83
C GLU A 476 6.94 -1.12 -3.82
N GLN A 477 6.92 -0.75 -2.54
CA GLN A 477 6.81 -1.71 -1.43
C GLN A 477 5.36 -2.16 -1.16
N GLN A 478 4.37 -1.33 -1.51
CA GLN A 478 2.96 -1.52 -1.17
C GLN A 478 2.12 -1.91 -2.39
N VAL A 479 2.50 -2.98 -3.08
CA VAL A 479 1.69 -3.52 -4.17
C VAL A 479 0.40 -4.11 -3.59
N LYS A 480 -0.74 -3.77 -4.20
CA LYS A 480 -2.07 -4.27 -3.82
C LYS A 480 -2.78 -5.00 -4.96
N ALA A 481 -2.39 -4.76 -6.20
CA ALA A 481 -2.98 -5.39 -7.37
C ALA A 481 -1.89 -5.81 -8.36
N ILE A 482 -1.84 -7.11 -8.64
CA ILE A 482 -1.02 -7.73 -9.66
C ILE A 482 -1.94 -8.21 -10.77
N VAL A 483 -1.59 -7.88 -12.01
CA VAL A 483 -2.12 -8.58 -13.18
C VAL A 483 -0.98 -9.39 -13.75
N VAL A 484 -1.20 -10.69 -13.93
CA VAL A 484 -0.19 -11.63 -14.38
C VAL A 484 -0.68 -12.39 -15.60
N THR A 485 0.23 -12.66 -16.54
CA THR A 485 -0.01 -13.50 -17.73
C THR A 485 1.22 -14.35 -18.03
N ASP A 486 1.03 -15.50 -18.68
CA ASP A 486 2.11 -16.27 -19.32
C ASP A 486 2.13 -16.11 -20.86
N GLY A 487 1.24 -15.26 -21.39
CA GLY A 487 1.16 -14.93 -22.80
C GLY A 487 0.70 -16.08 -23.72
N GLU A 488 0.16 -17.18 -23.20
CA GLU A 488 -0.21 -18.35 -24.02
C GLU A 488 -1.47 -18.11 -24.87
N ARG A 489 -2.39 -17.25 -24.42
CA ARG A 489 -3.65 -16.98 -25.11
C ARG A 489 -3.99 -15.50 -25.04
N ILE A 490 -3.18 -14.66 -25.68
CA ILE A 490 -3.46 -13.22 -25.78
C ILE A 490 -4.71 -13.00 -26.63
N LEU A 491 -5.84 -12.66 -26.01
CA LEU A 491 -7.11 -12.42 -26.68
C LEU A 491 -7.46 -13.54 -27.71
N GLY A 492 -7.83 -13.14 -28.93
CA GLY A 492 -7.98 -14.03 -30.10
C GLY A 492 -6.72 -14.19 -30.97
N LEU A 493 -5.55 -13.80 -30.46
CA LEU A 493 -4.28 -13.78 -31.20
C LEU A 493 -3.39 -15.00 -30.89
N GLY A 494 -3.66 -15.70 -29.78
CA GLY A 494 -2.96 -16.92 -29.39
C GLY A 494 -1.67 -16.67 -28.62
N ASP A 495 -0.72 -17.59 -28.74
CA ASP A 495 0.52 -17.57 -27.98
C ASP A 495 1.47 -16.48 -28.49
N LEU A 496 1.75 -15.47 -27.67
CA LEU A 496 2.74 -14.42 -27.95
C LEU A 496 3.94 -14.47 -26.98
N GLY A 497 3.96 -15.41 -26.03
CA GLY A 497 5.01 -15.49 -25.01
C GLY A 497 5.24 -14.17 -24.28
N ALA A 498 6.49 -13.78 -24.10
CA ALA A 498 6.87 -12.54 -23.40
C ALA A 498 6.34 -11.25 -24.06
N PHE A 499 5.95 -11.29 -25.33
CA PHE A 499 5.31 -10.14 -25.99
C PHE A 499 3.92 -9.83 -25.42
N GLY A 500 3.32 -10.74 -24.65
CA GLY A 500 2.05 -10.53 -23.95
C GLY A 500 2.08 -9.48 -22.84
N MET A 501 3.24 -8.94 -22.45
CA MET A 501 3.38 -8.01 -21.32
C MET A 501 2.51 -6.74 -21.47
N GLY A 502 2.20 -6.35 -22.71
CA GLY A 502 1.29 -5.24 -22.98
C GLY A 502 -0.09 -5.40 -22.33
N ILE A 503 -0.57 -6.65 -22.12
CA ILE A 503 -1.88 -6.92 -21.54
C ILE A 503 -1.94 -6.58 -20.05
N PRO A 504 -1.09 -7.12 -19.16
CA PRO A 504 -1.03 -6.69 -17.76
C PRO A 504 -0.86 -5.18 -17.58
N VAL A 505 0.00 -4.57 -18.41
CA VAL A 505 0.23 -3.11 -18.38
C VAL A 505 -1.06 -2.35 -18.71
N GLY A 506 -1.72 -2.71 -19.81
CA GLY A 506 -2.97 -2.08 -20.23
C GLY A 506 -4.10 -2.27 -19.20
N LYS A 507 -4.26 -3.46 -18.63
CA LYS A 507 -5.26 -3.73 -17.59
C LYS A 507 -5.07 -2.87 -16.36
N LEU A 508 -3.84 -2.77 -15.84
CA LEU A 508 -3.56 -1.94 -14.67
C LEU A 508 -3.68 -0.43 -14.94
N GLN A 509 -3.46 0.00 -16.19
CA GLN A 509 -3.80 1.36 -16.60
C GLN A 509 -5.31 1.62 -16.52
N LEU A 510 -6.16 0.65 -16.91
CA LEU A 510 -7.61 0.77 -16.75
C LEU A 510 -8.05 0.72 -15.28
N TYR A 511 -7.42 -0.10 -14.44
CA TYR A 511 -7.64 -0.09 -12.99
C TYR A 511 -7.46 1.32 -12.41
N THR A 512 -6.42 2.02 -12.85
CA THR A 512 -6.15 3.37 -12.39
C THR A 512 -7.13 4.38 -13.01
N ALA A 513 -7.31 4.35 -14.33
CA ALA A 513 -8.11 5.34 -15.04
C ALA A 513 -9.61 5.25 -14.73
N ILE A 514 -10.14 4.05 -14.51
CA ILE A 514 -11.57 3.80 -14.31
C ILE A 514 -11.91 3.63 -12.83
N ALA A 515 -11.14 2.83 -12.10
CA ALA A 515 -11.44 2.51 -10.70
C ALA A 515 -10.70 3.40 -9.68
N GLY A 516 -9.81 4.29 -10.13
CA GLY A 516 -9.07 5.20 -9.26
C GLY A 516 -8.02 4.52 -8.39
N ILE A 517 -7.62 3.29 -8.73
CA ILE A 517 -6.58 2.56 -8.01
C ILE A 517 -5.24 3.24 -8.29
N SER A 518 -4.50 3.61 -7.24
CA SER A 518 -3.20 4.25 -7.40
C SER A 518 -2.26 3.38 -8.24
N PRO A 519 -1.59 3.93 -9.26
CA PRO A 519 -0.67 3.16 -10.11
C PRO A 519 0.53 2.61 -9.33
N ARG A 520 0.88 3.22 -8.19
CA ARG A 520 1.93 2.71 -7.29
C ARG A 520 1.58 1.39 -6.61
N HIS A 521 0.30 1.07 -6.51
CA HIS A 521 -0.17 -0.19 -5.95
C HIS A 521 -0.30 -1.28 -7.03
N CYS A 522 0.02 -0.97 -8.28
CA CYS A 522 -0.19 -1.85 -9.43
C CYS A 522 1.14 -2.43 -9.90
N LEU A 523 1.19 -3.76 -10.09
CA LEU A 523 2.37 -4.46 -10.58
C LEU A 523 1.99 -5.40 -11.75
N PRO A 524 2.35 -5.05 -13.00
CA PRO A 524 2.20 -5.94 -14.14
C PRO A 524 3.30 -7.01 -14.14
N ILE A 525 2.93 -8.28 -14.32
CA ILE A 525 3.88 -9.40 -14.32
C ILE A 525 3.71 -10.27 -15.58
N MET A 526 4.84 -10.65 -16.18
CA MET A 526 4.94 -11.65 -17.24
C MET A 526 5.67 -12.88 -16.71
N LEU A 527 5.03 -14.04 -16.81
CA LEU A 527 5.61 -15.35 -16.48
C LEU A 527 6.11 -16.01 -17.77
N ASP A 528 7.40 -15.84 -18.07
CA ASP A 528 7.98 -16.37 -19.30
C ASP A 528 8.50 -17.80 -19.12
N VAL A 529 7.68 -18.75 -19.55
CA VAL A 529 8.01 -20.19 -19.55
C VAL A 529 8.40 -20.68 -20.95
N GLY A 530 8.69 -19.77 -21.88
CA GLY A 530 8.87 -20.05 -23.31
C GLY A 530 7.60 -19.78 -24.13
N THR A 531 7.67 -20.06 -25.43
CA THR A 531 6.54 -19.92 -26.36
C THR A 531 6.51 -21.05 -27.37
N ASN A 532 5.32 -21.53 -27.71
CA ASN A 532 5.12 -22.51 -28.77
C ASN A 532 5.03 -21.87 -30.14
N ASN A 533 4.85 -20.54 -30.20
CA ASN A 533 4.81 -19.77 -31.43
C ASN A 533 6.20 -19.63 -32.07
N GLN A 534 6.24 -19.60 -33.40
CA GLN A 534 7.44 -19.33 -34.19
C GLN A 534 7.96 -17.89 -34.01
N ILE A 535 7.23 -17.00 -33.31
CA ILE A 535 7.71 -15.66 -32.95
C ILE A 535 9.04 -15.67 -32.20
N SER A 536 9.37 -16.78 -31.52
CA SER A 536 10.68 -17.03 -30.90
C SER A 536 11.87 -17.00 -31.88
N SER A 537 11.62 -17.18 -33.18
CA SER A 537 12.64 -17.03 -34.23
C SER A 537 12.90 -15.58 -34.63
N ASN A 538 12.01 -14.64 -34.28
CA ASN A 538 12.19 -13.22 -34.56
C ASN A 538 13.43 -12.69 -33.82
N PRO A 539 14.38 -12.00 -34.47
CA PRO A 539 15.57 -11.46 -33.82
C PRO A 539 15.23 -10.45 -32.70
N LEU A 540 14.08 -9.79 -32.77
CA LEU A 540 13.59 -8.83 -31.78
C LEU A 540 12.71 -9.47 -30.69
N TYR A 541 12.56 -10.79 -30.67
CA TYR A 541 11.86 -11.46 -29.58
C TYR A 541 12.65 -11.31 -28.27
N ILE A 542 11.98 -10.82 -27.23
CA ILE A 542 12.59 -10.46 -25.93
C ILE A 542 12.52 -11.58 -24.88
N GLY A 543 11.73 -12.63 -25.15
CA GLY A 543 11.53 -13.73 -24.20
C GLY A 543 12.45 -14.91 -24.44
N LEU A 544 12.24 -15.98 -23.67
CA LEU A 544 12.97 -17.23 -23.79
C LEU A 544 12.71 -17.91 -25.14
N ARG A 545 13.80 -18.17 -25.87
CA ARG A 545 13.77 -18.86 -27.18
C ARG A 545 13.69 -20.38 -27.01
N GLN A 546 12.68 -20.83 -26.29
CA GLN A 546 12.39 -22.24 -26.04
C GLN A 546 10.89 -22.52 -26.14
N LYS A 547 10.53 -23.79 -26.31
CA LYS A 547 9.14 -24.23 -26.19
C LYS A 547 8.63 -24.07 -24.76
N ARG A 548 7.31 -23.95 -24.60
CA ARG A 548 6.69 -23.79 -23.28
C ARG A 548 7.03 -24.97 -22.38
N VAL A 549 7.49 -24.68 -21.17
CA VAL A 549 7.57 -25.68 -20.09
C VAL A 549 6.16 -26.06 -19.66
N ILE A 550 5.90 -27.36 -19.52
CA ILE A 550 4.58 -27.92 -19.22
C ILE A 550 4.64 -28.90 -18.03
N GLY A 551 3.46 -29.26 -17.51
CA GLY A 551 3.33 -30.28 -16.49
C GLY A 551 3.84 -29.84 -15.12
N LYS A 552 4.46 -30.77 -14.39
CA LYS A 552 4.84 -30.59 -12.97
C LYS A 552 5.78 -29.40 -12.77
N GLU A 553 6.73 -29.19 -13.67
CA GLU A 553 7.70 -28.11 -13.54
C GLU A 553 7.03 -26.73 -13.62
N TYR A 554 6.11 -26.53 -14.57
CA TYR A 554 5.26 -25.34 -14.66
C TYR A 554 4.41 -25.17 -13.40
N ASP A 555 3.78 -26.24 -12.93
CA ASP A 555 2.90 -26.17 -11.75
C ASP A 555 3.64 -25.80 -10.46
N GLU A 556 4.89 -26.26 -10.30
CA GLU A 556 5.78 -25.89 -9.21
C GLU A 556 6.24 -24.44 -9.31
N PHE A 557 6.56 -23.97 -10.52
CA PHE A 557 6.93 -22.58 -10.76
C PHE A 557 5.78 -21.61 -10.43
N ILE A 558 4.55 -21.88 -10.88
CA ILE A 558 3.40 -21.05 -10.51
C ILE A 558 3.12 -21.11 -9.00
N ASN A 559 3.29 -22.29 -8.37
CA ASN A 559 3.13 -22.42 -6.92
C ASN A 559 4.10 -21.50 -6.16
N GLU A 560 5.38 -21.51 -6.54
CA GLU A 560 6.40 -20.65 -5.95
C GLU A 560 6.05 -19.18 -6.17
N PHE A 561 5.62 -18.79 -7.38
CA PHE A 561 5.18 -17.43 -7.68
C PHE A 561 4.07 -16.96 -6.73
N MET A 562 3.02 -17.77 -6.55
CA MET A 562 1.90 -17.41 -5.66
C MET A 562 2.36 -17.23 -4.21
N GLN A 563 3.27 -18.09 -3.74
CA GLN A 563 3.84 -18.01 -2.39
C GLN A 563 4.71 -16.77 -2.22
N ALA A 564 5.61 -16.50 -3.18
CA ALA A 564 6.52 -15.37 -3.16
C ALA A 564 5.77 -14.03 -3.18
N VAL A 565 4.69 -13.92 -3.96
CA VAL A 565 3.84 -12.71 -3.99
C VAL A 565 3.23 -12.43 -2.62
N VAL A 566 2.64 -13.43 -1.97
CA VAL A 566 2.05 -13.25 -0.64
C VAL A 566 3.11 -13.01 0.42
N GLN A 567 4.27 -13.66 0.33
CA GLN A 567 5.40 -13.41 1.23
C GLN A 567 5.87 -11.96 1.11
N ARG A 568 5.90 -11.40 -0.11
CA ARG A 568 6.41 -10.06 -0.37
C ARG A 568 5.40 -8.94 -0.09
N PHE A 569 4.14 -9.12 -0.48
CA PHE A 569 3.12 -8.07 -0.51
C PHE A 569 1.91 -8.36 0.38
N GLY A 570 1.86 -9.52 1.03
CA GLY A 570 0.81 -9.93 1.97
C GLY A 570 -0.39 -10.64 1.33
N TRP A 571 -1.18 -11.31 2.16
CA TRP A 571 -2.36 -12.12 1.76
C TRP A 571 -3.48 -11.32 1.09
N HIS A 572 -3.52 -10.00 1.30
CA HIS A 572 -4.52 -9.11 0.73
C HIS A 572 -4.12 -8.54 -0.63
N CYS A 573 -2.93 -8.87 -1.15
CA CYS A 573 -2.55 -8.49 -2.51
C CYS A 573 -3.40 -9.28 -3.52
N LEU A 574 -4.15 -8.56 -4.34
CA LEU A 574 -4.95 -9.12 -5.42
C LEU A 574 -4.02 -9.66 -6.52
N ILE A 575 -4.28 -10.89 -6.96
CA ILE A 575 -3.58 -11.53 -8.09
C ILE A 575 -4.62 -11.86 -9.16
N GLN A 576 -4.67 -11.06 -10.22
CA GLN A 576 -5.53 -11.30 -11.38
C GLN A 576 -4.76 -12.10 -12.44
N PHE A 577 -5.26 -13.30 -12.78
CA PHE A 577 -4.78 -14.05 -13.93
C PHE A 577 -5.45 -13.54 -15.21
N GLU A 578 -4.65 -13.31 -16.26
CA GLU A 578 -5.10 -12.78 -17.55
C GLU A 578 -4.47 -13.55 -18.72
N ASP A 579 -5.26 -13.87 -19.75
CA ASP A 579 -4.81 -14.40 -21.05
C ASP A 579 -4.00 -15.71 -20.96
N PHE A 580 -4.28 -16.54 -19.95
CA PHE A 580 -3.78 -17.92 -19.87
C PHE A 580 -4.58 -18.83 -20.83
N ALA A 581 -3.95 -19.90 -21.33
CA ALA A 581 -4.68 -20.90 -22.09
C ALA A 581 -5.76 -21.58 -21.25
N SER A 582 -6.88 -21.94 -21.88
CA SER A 582 -8.10 -22.44 -21.21
C SER A 582 -7.86 -23.60 -20.24
N HIS A 583 -6.89 -24.47 -20.53
CA HIS A 583 -6.56 -25.62 -19.69
C HIS A 583 -5.83 -25.21 -18.40
N ASN A 584 -4.93 -24.23 -18.48
CA ASN A 584 -4.25 -23.67 -17.32
C ASN A 584 -5.16 -22.72 -16.54
N ALA A 585 -5.88 -21.81 -17.21
CA ALA A 585 -6.72 -20.81 -16.53
C ALA A 585 -7.70 -21.43 -15.50
N HIS A 586 -8.46 -22.46 -15.88
CA HIS A 586 -9.36 -23.15 -14.94
C HIS A 586 -8.60 -23.89 -13.85
N LYS A 587 -7.53 -24.63 -14.20
CA LYS A 587 -6.71 -25.39 -13.25
C LYS A 587 -6.13 -24.48 -12.17
N LEU A 588 -5.60 -23.32 -12.57
CA LEU A 588 -5.01 -22.33 -11.66
C LEU A 588 -6.09 -21.66 -10.81
N LEU A 589 -7.22 -21.28 -11.41
CA LEU A 589 -8.33 -20.68 -10.67
C LEU A 589 -8.89 -21.65 -9.62
N GLU A 590 -9.18 -22.91 -9.98
CA GLU A 590 -9.65 -23.94 -9.05
C GLU A 590 -8.67 -24.17 -7.88
N LYS A 591 -7.37 -24.22 -8.19
CA LYS A 591 -6.31 -24.47 -7.21
C LYS A 591 -6.12 -23.32 -6.22
N TYR A 592 -6.21 -22.07 -6.68
CA TYR A 592 -5.79 -20.89 -5.89
C TYR A 592 -6.92 -20.03 -5.35
N GLN A 593 -8.13 -20.00 -5.96
CA GLN A 593 -9.21 -19.08 -5.57
C GLN A 593 -9.67 -19.22 -4.09
N LYS A 594 -9.48 -20.39 -3.49
CA LYS A 594 -9.84 -20.65 -2.08
C LYS A 594 -8.74 -20.31 -1.08
N LYS A 595 -7.52 -20.01 -1.57
CA LYS A 595 -6.31 -19.84 -0.75
C LYS A 595 -5.72 -18.43 -0.86
N TYR A 596 -5.84 -17.80 -2.02
CA TYR A 596 -5.26 -16.51 -2.33
C TYR A 596 -6.35 -15.50 -2.70
N CYS A 597 -6.08 -14.21 -2.53
CA CYS A 597 -6.93 -13.15 -3.10
C CYS A 597 -6.71 -13.10 -4.62
N THR A 598 -7.39 -13.98 -5.35
CA THR A 598 -7.18 -14.15 -6.79
C THR A 598 -8.47 -14.37 -7.54
N PHE A 599 -8.48 -13.91 -8.79
CA PHE A 599 -9.55 -14.16 -9.75
C PHE A 599 -8.97 -14.19 -11.16
N ASN A 600 -9.75 -14.66 -12.13
CA ASN A 600 -9.40 -14.62 -13.54
C ASN A 600 -10.46 -13.81 -14.31
N ASP A 601 -10.04 -12.74 -14.99
CA ASP A 601 -10.98 -11.82 -15.66
C ASP A 601 -11.63 -12.47 -16.89
N ASP A 602 -10.88 -13.27 -17.66
CA ASP A 602 -11.40 -13.99 -18.82
C ASP A 602 -12.56 -14.93 -18.49
N ILE A 603 -12.54 -15.53 -17.29
CA ILE A 603 -13.57 -16.44 -16.78
C ILE A 603 -14.63 -15.65 -16.00
N GLN A 604 -14.24 -15.02 -14.88
CA GLN A 604 -15.16 -14.45 -13.90
C GLN A 604 -15.59 -13.03 -14.29
N GLY A 605 -14.67 -12.22 -14.82
CA GLY A 605 -14.97 -10.87 -15.31
C GLY A 605 -15.92 -10.89 -16.50
N THR A 606 -15.61 -11.72 -17.51
CA THR A 606 -16.49 -11.95 -18.67
C THR A 606 -17.87 -12.46 -18.24
N ALA A 607 -17.93 -13.42 -17.30
CA ALA A 607 -19.19 -13.92 -16.79
C ALA A 607 -20.03 -12.80 -16.14
N ALA A 608 -19.40 -11.95 -15.31
CA ALA A 608 -20.06 -10.87 -14.61
C ALA A 608 -20.65 -9.82 -15.57
N VAL A 609 -19.88 -9.37 -16.56
CA VAL A 609 -20.36 -8.35 -17.52
C VAL A 609 -21.45 -8.91 -18.44
N VAL A 610 -21.36 -10.17 -18.87
CA VAL A 610 -22.40 -10.80 -19.71
C VAL A 610 -23.67 -11.02 -18.92
N LEU A 611 -23.60 -11.45 -17.66
CA LEU A 611 -24.78 -11.56 -16.80
C LEU A 611 -25.42 -10.18 -16.55
N ALA A 612 -24.63 -9.13 -16.39
CA ALA A 612 -25.15 -7.77 -16.28
C ALA A 612 -25.88 -7.32 -17.56
N GLY A 613 -25.30 -7.60 -18.74
CA GLY A 613 -25.95 -7.36 -20.04
C GLY A 613 -27.24 -8.17 -20.20
N LEU A 614 -27.25 -9.43 -19.75
CA LEU A 614 -28.43 -10.27 -19.73
C LEU A 614 -29.52 -9.71 -18.83
N PHE A 615 -29.20 -9.26 -17.61
CA PHE A 615 -30.19 -8.60 -16.74
C PHE A 615 -30.78 -7.34 -17.38
N ALA A 616 -29.97 -6.56 -18.11
CA ALA A 616 -30.47 -5.41 -18.86
C ALA A 616 -31.43 -5.85 -19.98
N ALA A 617 -31.07 -6.87 -20.75
CA ALA A 617 -31.92 -7.43 -21.81
C ALA A 617 -33.24 -8.00 -21.26
N LEU A 618 -33.20 -8.69 -20.11
CA LEU A 618 -34.37 -9.28 -19.48
C LEU A 618 -35.38 -8.25 -18.97
N ARG A 619 -34.93 -7.07 -18.55
CA ARG A 619 -35.83 -5.94 -18.21
C ARG A 619 -36.62 -5.45 -19.42
N ILE A 620 -36.09 -5.61 -20.62
CA ILE A 620 -36.76 -5.22 -21.88
C ILE A 620 -37.72 -6.32 -22.35
N THR A 621 -37.36 -7.59 -22.18
CA THR A 621 -38.21 -8.73 -22.57
C THR A 621 -39.27 -9.06 -21.52
N GLY A 622 -39.12 -8.59 -20.28
CA GLY A 622 -40.03 -8.89 -19.17
C GLY A 622 -39.94 -10.33 -18.66
N LYS A 623 -38.91 -11.09 -19.06
CA LYS A 623 -38.73 -12.52 -18.70
C LYS A 623 -37.78 -12.68 -17.51
N LYS A 624 -37.94 -13.77 -16.75
CA LYS A 624 -36.96 -14.20 -15.73
C LYS A 624 -35.82 -15.00 -16.35
N LEU A 625 -34.73 -15.23 -15.61
CA LEU A 625 -33.61 -16.04 -16.12
C LEU A 625 -34.06 -17.46 -16.50
N ILE A 626 -34.92 -18.07 -15.67
CA ILE A 626 -35.37 -19.46 -15.88
C ILE A 626 -36.35 -19.64 -17.05
N ASP A 627 -36.97 -18.56 -17.52
CA ASP A 627 -37.90 -18.56 -18.66
C ASP A 627 -37.17 -18.64 -20.01
N ASN A 628 -35.84 -18.58 -19.98
CA ASN A 628 -35.00 -18.53 -21.17
C ASN A 628 -34.26 -19.85 -21.41
N THR A 629 -34.00 -20.12 -22.69
CA THR A 629 -33.12 -21.21 -23.13
C THR A 629 -31.88 -20.59 -23.76
N TYR A 630 -30.71 -20.95 -23.23
CA TYR A 630 -29.44 -20.36 -23.59
C TYR A 630 -28.68 -21.30 -24.53
N LEU A 631 -28.19 -20.79 -25.66
CA LEU A 631 -27.28 -21.50 -26.55
C LEU A 631 -25.95 -20.76 -26.63
N PHE A 632 -24.90 -21.40 -26.13
CA PHE A 632 -23.52 -20.94 -26.25
C PHE A 632 -22.86 -21.54 -27.49
N VAL A 633 -22.30 -20.69 -28.34
CA VAL A 633 -21.47 -21.05 -29.49
C VAL A 633 -20.02 -20.79 -29.12
N GLY A 634 -19.32 -21.86 -28.80
CA GLY A 634 -18.10 -21.86 -28.01
C GLY A 634 -18.33 -22.60 -26.69
N ALA A 635 -17.37 -23.46 -26.30
CA ALA A 635 -17.38 -24.19 -25.04
C ALA A 635 -16.02 -24.10 -24.32
N GLY A 636 -15.38 -22.93 -24.47
CA GLY A 636 -14.13 -22.57 -23.81
C GLY A 636 -14.36 -21.86 -22.47
N GLN A 637 -13.32 -21.21 -21.95
CA GLN A 637 -13.32 -20.62 -20.61
C GLN A 637 -14.38 -19.53 -20.38
N ALA A 638 -14.53 -18.61 -21.33
CA ALA A 638 -15.55 -17.57 -21.24
C ALA A 638 -16.96 -18.16 -21.24
N ALA A 639 -17.27 -19.05 -22.20
CA ALA A 639 -18.59 -19.68 -22.31
C ALA A 639 -18.97 -20.48 -21.05
N CYS A 640 -18.04 -21.29 -20.53
CA CYS A 640 -18.28 -22.07 -19.31
C CYS A 640 -18.44 -21.15 -18.08
N GLY A 641 -17.59 -20.13 -17.92
CA GLY A 641 -17.71 -19.18 -16.82
C GLY A 641 -19.04 -18.41 -16.84
N ILE A 642 -19.48 -17.94 -18.00
CA ILE A 642 -20.79 -17.29 -18.17
C ILE A 642 -21.92 -18.26 -17.81
N ALA A 643 -21.88 -19.49 -18.34
CA ALA A 643 -22.89 -20.50 -18.07
C ALA A 643 -22.97 -20.85 -16.57
N ASP A 644 -21.84 -20.97 -15.88
CA ASP A 644 -21.77 -21.25 -14.45
C ASP A 644 -22.41 -20.10 -13.65
N LEU A 645 -22.08 -18.85 -13.99
CA LEU A 645 -22.62 -17.69 -13.29
C LEU A 645 -24.12 -17.50 -13.56
N ILE A 646 -24.60 -17.74 -14.79
CA ILE A 646 -26.04 -17.75 -15.10
C ILE A 646 -26.75 -18.86 -14.31
N THR A 647 -26.15 -20.05 -14.21
CA THR A 647 -26.68 -21.17 -13.40
C THR A 647 -26.82 -20.75 -11.94
N HIS A 648 -25.79 -20.15 -11.35
CA HIS A 648 -25.84 -19.65 -9.97
C HIS A 648 -26.88 -18.53 -9.78
N ALA A 649 -27.04 -17.66 -10.77
CA ALA A 649 -28.06 -16.62 -10.74
C ALA A 649 -29.49 -17.21 -10.77
N MET A 650 -29.75 -18.23 -11.59
CA MET A 650 -31.02 -18.96 -11.61
C MET A 650 -31.30 -19.68 -10.28
N ILE A 651 -30.28 -20.28 -9.67
CA ILE A 651 -30.42 -20.91 -8.34
C ILE A 651 -30.80 -19.86 -7.30
N ARG A 652 -30.20 -18.67 -7.36
CA ARG A 652 -30.53 -17.56 -6.47
C ARG A 652 -31.96 -17.02 -6.66
N GLU A 653 -32.54 -17.19 -7.86
CA GLU A 653 -33.96 -16.92 -8.14
C GLU A 653 -34.92 -18.03 -7.68
N GLY A 654 -34.39 -19.18 -7.22
CA GLY A 654 -35.16 -20.27 -6.62
C GLY A 654 -35.18 -21.58 -7.41
N SER A 655 -34.49 -21.68 -8.55
CA SER A 655 -34.40 -22.92 -9.34
C SER A 655 -33.45 -23.95 -8.72
N SER A 656 -33.67 -25.23 -9.03
CA SER A 656 -32.67 -26.26 -8.74
C SER A 656 -31.49 -26.15 -9.71
N ILE A 657 -30.34 -26.73 -9.34
CA ILE A 657 -29.16 -26.76 -10.22
C ILE A 657 -29.41 -27.57 -11.49
N GLU A 658 -30.19 -28.65 -11.41
CA GLU A 658 -30.58 -29.49 -12.55
C GLU A 658 -31.50 -28.72 -13.50
N GLU A 659 -32.48 -28.00 -12.95
CA GLU A 659 -33.39 -27.16 -13.74
C GLU A 659 -32.61 -26.05 -14.46
N ALA A 660 -31.76 -25.33 -13.73
CA ALA A 660 -30.92 -24.27 -14.28
C ALA A 660 -30.01 -24.79 -15.41
N ARG A 661 -29.29 -25.89 -15.18
CA ARG A 661 -28.42 -26.51 -16.20
C ARG A 661 -29.21 -27.03 -17.39
N SER A 662 -30.45 -27.49 -17.19
CA SER A 662 -31.30 -27.98 -18.30
C SER A 662 -31.55 -26.90 -19.36
N LYS A 663 -31.58 -25.62 -18.96
CA LYS A 663 -31.79 -24.46 -19.85
C LYS A 663 -30.57 -24.09 -20.70
N ILE A 664 -29.37 -24.57 -20.37
CA ILE A 664 -28.12 -24.15 -21.00
C ILE A 664 -27.60 -25.21 -21.97
N TRP A 665 -27.47 -24.85 -23.24
CA TRP A 665 -26.91 -25.67 -24.30
C TRP A 665 -25.56 -25.10 -24.75
N MET A 666 -24.62 -25.97 -25.11
CA MET A 666 -23.30 -25.57 -25.60
C MET A 666 -23.00 -26.23 -26.94
N TYR A 667 -22.29 -25.51 -27.79
CA TYR A 667 -21.87 -25.92 -29.12
C TYR A 667 -20.36 -25.69 -29.26
N ASP A 668 -19.59 -26.67 -29.73
CA ASP A 668 -18.16 -26.52 -30.03
C ASP A 668 -17.85 -26.91 -31.48
N ILE A 669 -16.56 -26.99 -31.83
CA ILE A 669 -16.11 -27.32 -33.19
C ILE A 669 -16.64 -28.66 -33.73
N HIS A 670 -17.10 -29.56 -32.84
CA HIS A 670 -17.69 -30.85 -33.20
C HIS A 670 -19.23 -30.83 -33.22
N GLY A 671 -19.85 -29.68 -32.98
CA GLY A 671 -21.30 -29.49 -32.97
C GLY A 671 -21.89 -29.36 -31.57
N LEU A 672 -23.19 -29.64 -31.45
CA LEU A 672 -23.92 -29.59 -30.19
C LEU A 672 -23.35 -30.58 -29.16
N ILE A 673 -23.14 -30.11 -27.92
CA ILE A 673 -22.66 -30.93 -26.80
C ILE A 673 -23.84 -31.72 -26.21
N VAL A 674 -23.91 -33.00 -26.55
CA VAL A 674 -24.90 -33.97 -26.05
C VAL A 674 -24.24 -35.31 -25.74
N ARG A 675 -24.91 -36.14 -24.93
CA ARG A 675 -24.48 -37.51 -24.65
C ARG A 675 -24.36 -38.31 -25.95
N ASN A 676 -23.34 -39.15 -26.04
CA ASN A 676 -23.07 -40.04 -27.17
C ASN A 676 -22.83 -39.32 -28.51
N ARG A 677 -22.37 -38.06 -28.49
CA ARG A 677 -21.86 -37.43 -29.72
C ARG A 677 -20.63 -38.20 -30.24
N PRO A 678 -20.47 -38.35 -31.57
CA PRO A 678 -19.45 -39.24 -32.13
C PRO A 678 -18.01 -38.73 -31.98
N GLN A 679 -17.81 -37.43 -31.79
CA GLN A 679 -16.49 -36.79 -31.77
C GLN A 679 -16.42 -35.65 -30.74
N GLY A 680 -15.20 -35.40 -30.25
CA GLY A 680 -14.87 -34.24 -29.41
C GLY A 680 -14.82 -34.54 -27.91
N ASN A 681 -13.78 -34.03 -27.24
CA ASN A 681 -13.64 -34.16 -25.79
C ASN A 681 -14.79 -33.43 -25.07
N ILE A 682 -15.41 -34.05 -24.06
CA ILE A 682 -16.50 -33.52 -23.22
C ILE A 682 -16.04 -33.32 -21.76
N GLU A 683 -14.78 -33.59 -21.46
CA GLU A 683 -14.20 -33.41 -20.12
C GLU A 683 -14.12 -31.94 -19.71
N GLY A 684 -13.90 -31.73 -18.41
CA GLY A 684 -13.74 -30.42 -17.80
C GLY A 684 -15.08 -29.70 -17.53
N PRO A 685 -15.07 -28.37 -17.45
CA PRO A 685 -16.23 -27.57 -17.01
C PRO A 685 -17.50 -27.78 -17.84
N LYS A 686 -17.35 -28.05 -19.14
CA LYS A 686 -18.48 -28.28 -20.06
C LYS A 686 -19.24 -29.59 -19.80
N ALA A 687 -18.66 -30.54 -19.06
CA ALA A 687 -19.34 -31.78 -18.66
C ALA A 687 -20.61 -31.51 -17.84
N SER A 688 -20.64 -30.42 -17.07
CA SER A 688 -21.78 -29.98 -16.27
C SER A 688 -23.04 -29.70 -17.09
N TYR A 689 -22.89 -29.44 -18.39
CA TYR A 689 -23.99 -29.08 -19.30
C TYR A 689 -24.38 -30.22 -20.25
N LEU A 690 -23.84 -31.43 -20.01
CA LEU A 690 -24.09 -32.58 -20.85
C LEU A 690 -25.49 -33.15 -20.65
N LYS A 691 -26.29 -33.18 -21.72
CA LYS A 691 -27.66 -33.69 -21.72
C LYS A 691 -27.94 -34.67 -22.84
N LYS A 692 -29.02 -35.45 -22.70
CA LYS A 692 -29.52 -36.31 -23.77
C LYS A 692 -30.03 -35.42 -24.91
N GLY A 693 -29.72 -35.79 -26.15
CA GLY A 693 -30.17 -35.04 -27.32
C GLY A 693 -29.63 -35.64 -28.60
N ARG A 694 -29.97 -35.02 -29.73
CA ARG A 694 -29.48 -35.40 -31.06
C ARG A 694 -28.13 -34.73 -31.32
N ALA A 695 -27.15 -35.49 -31.79
CA ALA A 695 -25.90 -34.92 -32.28
C ALA A 695 -26.18 -34.14 -33.60
N ILE A 696 -25.99 -32.83 -33.57
CA ILE A 696 -26.23 -31.93 -34.70
C ILE A 696 -24.99 -31.07 -34.88
N LYS A 697 -24.45 -31.04 -36.10
CA LYS A 697 -23.24 -30.29 -36.44
C LYS A 697 -23.55 -28.92 -37.03
N ASP A 698 -24.63 -28.77 -37.79
CA ASP A 698 -25.01 -27.49 -38.37
C ASP A 698 -25.66 -26.57 -37.33
N LEU A 699 -25.16 -25.34 -37.18
CA LEU A 699 -25.63 -24.41 -36.16
C LEU A 699 -27.08 -23.95 -36.41
N SER A 700 -27.48 -23.76 -37.66
CA SER A 700 -28.87 -23.38 -37.98
C SER A 700 -29.86 -24.47 -37.57
N SER A 701 -29.50 -25.73 -37.82
CA SER A 701 -30.26 -26.91 -37.39
C SER A 701 -30.30 -27.07 -35.86
N VAL A 702 -29.24 -26.64 -35.16
CA VAL A 702 -29.23 -26.60 -33.69
C VAL A 702 -30.24 -25.58 -33.17
N ILE A 703 -30.33 -24.40 -33.78
CA ILE A 703 -31.29 -23.37 -33.37
C ILE A 703 -32.73 -23.85 -33.55
N ASP A 704 -33.02 -24.57 -34.63
CA ASP A 704 -34.34 -25.20 -34.83
C ASP A 704 -34.69 -26.25 -33.77
N TYR A 705 -33.70 -27.05 -33.40
CA TYR A 705 -33.87 -28.12 -32.44
C TYR A 705 -34.01 -27.59 -31.00
N VAL A 706 -33.14 -26.66 -30.61
CA VAL A 706 -33.05 -26.12 -29.24
C VAL A 706 -34.07 -25.00 -29.00
N LYS A 707 -34.40 -24.23 -30.04
CA LYS A 707 -35.21 -23.00 -29.97
C LYS A 707 -34.74 -22.05 -28.85
N PRO A 708 -33.46 -21.65 -28.85
CA PRO A 708 -32.93 -20.79 -27.80
C PRO A 708 -33.55 -19.39 -27.88
N THR A 709 -33.78 -18.78 -26.71
CA THR A 709 -34.19 -17.37 -26.60
C THR A 709 -32.97 -16.45 -26.51
N VAL A 710 -31.83 -16.99 -26.10
CA VAL A 710 -30.56 -16.28 -25.96
C VAL A 710 -29.47 -17.04 -26.70
N LEU A 711 -28.82 -16.38 -27.65
CA LEU A 711 -27.67 -16.90 -28.41
C LEU A 711 -26.41 -16.13 -28.00
N MET A 712 -25.38 -16.83 -27.52
CA MET A 712 -24.14 -16.22 -27.06
C MET A 712 -22.94 -16.80 -27.81
N GLY A 713 -22.19 -15.95 -28.50
CA GLY A 713 -20.96 -16.30 -29.21
C GLY A 713 -19.74 -16.01 -28.35
N ALA A 714 -18.92 -17.03 -28.11
CA ALA A 714 -17.62 -16.92 -27.44
C ALA A 714 -16.64 -17.94 -28.05
N SER A 715 -16.63 -18.00 -29.38
CA SER A 715 -15.94 -19.02 -30.17
C SER A 715 -14.55 -18.60 -30.68
N GLY A 716 -14.31 -17.30 -30.82
CA GLY A 716 -13.16 -16.73 -31.52
C GLY A 716 -13.21 -16.91 -33.05
N VAL A 717 -14.35 -17.33 -33.61
CA VAL A 717 -14.52 -17.58 -35.04
C VAL A 717 -15.46 -16.54 -35.64
N ALA A 718 -14.92 -15.77 -36.59
CA ALA A 718 -15.63 -14.71 -37.24
C ALA A 718 -16.83 -15.23 -38.05
N ARG A 719 -17.92 -14.46 -38.08
CA ARG A 719 -19.08 -14.67 -38.98
C ARG A 719 -19.79 -16.02 -38.82
N LEU A 720 -19.67 -16.68 -37.66
CA LEU A 720 -20.45 -17.89 -37.35
C LEU A 720 -21.96 -17.59 -37.27
N PHE A 721 -22.35 -16.39 -36.88
CA PHE A 721 -23.76 -15.95 -36.89
C PHE A 721 -24.07 -15.31 -38.25
N HIS A 722 -23.93 -16.10 -39.32
CA HIS A 722 -24.30 -15.67 -40.67
C HIS A 722 -25.81 -15.46 -40.80
N ASP A 723 -26.25 -14.85 -41.90
CA ASP A 723 -27.65 -14.43 -42.11
C ASP A 723 -28.68 -15.53 -41.84
N GLY A 724 -28.40 -16.77 -42.27
CA GLY A 724 -29.25 -17.94 -42.00
C GLY A 724 -29.46 -18.22 -40.50
N VAL A 725 -28.40 -18.10 -39.69
CA VAL A 725 -28.46 -18.27 -38.23
C VAL A 725 -29.27 -17.15 -37.59
N LEU A 726 -29.01 -15.90 -37.99
CA LEU A 726 -29.70 -14.71 -37.46
C LEU A 726 -31.20 -14.72 -37.79
N LYS A 727 -31.56 -15.01 -39.05
CA LYS A 727 -32.95 -15.21 -39.48
C LYS A 727 -33.64 -16.29 -38.67
N LYS A 728 -32.92 -17.37 -38.35
CA LYS A 728 -33.49 -18.47 -37.57
C LYS A 728 -33.76 -18.09 -36.13
N MET A 729 -32.86 -17.33 -35.50
CA MET A 729 -33.11 -16.74 -34.18
C MET A 729 -34.35 -15.84 -34.18
N ALA A 730 -34.52 -15.03 -35.23
CA ALA A 730 -35.69 -14.15 -35.41
C ALA A 730 -36.99 -14.90 -35.74
N GLN A 731 -36.92 -16.10 -36.33
CA GLN A 731 -38.09 -16.94 -36.60
C GLN A 731 -38.61 -17.64 -35.33
N VAL A 732 -37.70 -18.06 -34.43
CA VAL A 732 -38.08 -18.82 -33.23
C VAL A 732 -38.37 -17.93 -32.02
N ASN A 733 -38.11 -16.61 -32.11
CA ASN A 733 -38.35 -15.65 -31.04
C ASN A 733 -38.84 -14.30 -31.59
N ASP A 734 -39.81 -13.68 -30.91
CA ASP A 734 -40.21 -12.30 -31.23
C ASP A 734 -39.09 -11.29 -30.92
N ARG A 735 -38.35 -11.52 -29.82
CA ARG A 735 -37.23 -10.69 -29.34
C ARG A 735 -36.06 -11.55 -28.84
N PRO A 736 -35.29 -12.22 -29.71
CA PRO A 736 -34.08 -12.94 -29.33
C PRO A 736 -33.00 -11.99 -28.84
N ILE A 737 -32.25 -12.49 -27.88
CA ILE A 737 -31.07 -11.83 -27.32
C ILE A 737 -29.85 -12.45 -27.97
N ILE A 738 -29.01 -11.64 -28.60
CA ILE A 738 -27.82 -12.10 -29.33
C ILE A 738 -26.60 -11.36 -28.77
N PHE A 739 -25.64 -12.12 -28.26
CA PHE A 739 -24.34 -11.62 -27.80
C PHE A 739 -23.23 -12.14 -28.70
N ALA A 740 -22.44 -11.23 -29.31
CA ALA A 740 -21.30 -11.57 -30.16
C ALA A 740 -20.00 -11.13 -29.46
N LEU A 741 -19.48 -11.98 -28.57
CA LEU A 741 -18.49 -11.57 -27.56
C LEU A 741 -17.03 -11.78 -28.00
N SER A 742 -16.81 -12.40 -29.16
CA SER A 742 -15.44 -12.72 -29.60
C SER A 742 -14.66 -11.47 -30.01
N ASN A 743 -13.45 -11.34 -29.46
CA ASN A 743 -12.56 -10.20 -29.67
C ASN A 743 -11.27 -10.59 -30.42
N PRO A 744 -10.67 -9.68 -31.21
CA PRO A 744 -11.17 -8.34 -31.59
C PRO A 744 -12.34 -8.41 -32.59
N ILE A 745 -12.84 -7.27 -33.09
CA ILE A 745 -13.98 -7.18 -34.05
C ILE A 745 -13.84 -8.14 -35.23
N SER A 746 -12.64 -8.36 -35.75
CA SER A 746 -12.38 -9.31 -36.85
C SER A 746 -12.64 -10.78 -36.50
N ARG A 747 -12.93 -11.08 -35.22
CA ARG A 747 -13.30 -12.41 -34.70
C ARG A 747 -14.74 -12.47 -34.20
N ALA A 748 -15.49 -11.36 -34.22
CA ALA A 748 -16.87 -11.34 -33.77
C ALA A 748 -17.75 -12.29 -34.60
N GLU A 749 -18.68 -12.99 -33.93
CA GLU A 749 -19.56 -13.95 -34.59
C GLU A 749 -20.49 -13.30 -35.63
N CYS A 750 -20.85 -12.04 -35.44
CA CYS A 750 -21.49 -11.16 -36.42
C CYS A 750 -21.23 -9.70 -36.03
N THR A 751 -21.49 -8.80 -36.97
CA THR A 751 -21.54 -7.35 -36.69
C THR A 751 -22.92 -6.93 -36.17
N ALA A 752 -22.99 -5.79 -35.48
CA ALA A 752 -24.26 -5.18 -35.09
C ALA A 752 -25.16 -4.93 -36.31
N GLU A 753 -24.60 -4.45 -37.42
CA GLU A 753 -25.34 -4.20 -38.66
C GLU A 753 -25.98 -5.47 -39.23
N GLU A 754 -25.20 -6.57 -39.33
CA GLU A 754 -25.73 -7.87 -39.77
C GLU A 754 -26.85 -8.35 -38.83
N ALA A 755 -26.65 -8.26 -37.51
CA ALA A 755 -27.66 -8.65 -36.54
C ALA A 755 -28.96 -7.86 -36.71
N TYR A 756 -28.91 -6.53 -36.78
CA TYR A 756 -30.11 -5.70 -36.95
C TYR A 756 -30.80 -5.91 -38.30
N ARG A 757 -30.02 -6.02 -39.39
CA ARG A 757 -30.56 -6.19 -40.75
C ARG A 757 -31.32 -7.50 -40.91
N GLU A 758 -30.73 -8.61 -40.45
CA GLU A 758 -31.30 -9.94 -40.67
C GLU A 758 -32.40 -10.30 -39.66
N THR A 759 -32.53 -9.51 -38.59
CA THR A 759 -33.55 -9.75 -37.55
C THR A 759 -34.73 -8.78 -37.59
N ASP A 760 -34.62 -7.57 -38.19
CA ASP A 760 -35.58 -6.45 -38.20
C ASP A 760 -35.44 -5.49 -36.99
N VAL A 761 -34.92 -4.27 -37.24
CA VAL A 761 -34.43 -3.28 -36.24
C VAL A 761 -35.38 -3.03 -35.05
N ASN A 762 -36.69 -3.24 -35.20
CA ASN A 762 -37.70 -2.94 -34.17
C ASN A 762 -37.91 -4.01 -33.10
N LYS A 763 -37.27 -5.19 -33.17
CA LYS A 763 -37.57 -6.29 -32.21
C LYS A 763 -36.41 -6.72 -31.29
N TYR A 764 -35.24 -6.10 -31.28
CA TYR A 764 -34.04 -6.77 -30.72
C TYR A 764 -33.19 -5.92 -29.76
N PHE A 765 -32.48 -6.64 -28.88
CA PHE A 765 -31.43 -6.10 -28.01
C PHE A 765 -30.11 -6.84 -28.33
N PHE A 766 -29.17 -6.11 -28.94
CA PHE A 766 -27.83 -6.57 -29.31
C PHE A 766 -26.82 -6.02 -28.31
N ILE A 767 -25.92 -6.87 -27.80
CA ILE A 767 -24.78 -6.45 -26.96
C ILE A 767 -23.50 -7.06 -27.52
#